data_AF-A0A6N3VAI0-F1
#
_entry.id   AF-A0A6N3VAI0-F1
#
_cell.length_a   1.000
_cell.length_b   1.000
_cell.length_c   1.000
_cell.angle_alpha   90.00
_cell.angle_beta   90.00
_cell.angle_gamma   90.00
#
_symmetry.space_group_name_H-M   'P 1'
#
loop_
_entity.id
_entity.type
_entity.pdbx_description
1 polymer ?
#
loop_
_entity_poly.entity_id
_entity_poly.type
_entity_poly.pdbx_seq_one_letter_code
_entity_poly.pdbx_strand_id
1 'polypeptide(L)'
;METMNYKTIRKVVCRCMTGMLLLAAVSCDGTMEDSLRYNYPASGSNYDSGHVLLIVMDGAAGRSVQSARNADKTPNLKTMIAHAMYTDYGLADGTNKLVNDEQMTGARGWANLMTGNTAHGIKTETQLEQAGTVDNFLSRLVDAGASVSMYAASNRFHAAFSSDDMNAPELVGGDEAVKEHVLEELQLPQTSDLVVAQFKGVVDAADGIFYKDNGDPTEDVSNAIGKLDSYIGEFWNALKERPGYTRERWLIIVTSNYGGSCSSMESPATHYDDRTRNTFTLMYNPNLESTVQVTPGNSALAYTFYTPAYSYDNRYPNPTTYAESARLGNLEMGEFVFDPTTKEIAPITIQFFLRASTLGSQKYVIMSKSTDMNEDNKEANGWFFHFNQDNSNRRICFGFGDKRAIFQTQNENVLDLDWREWHVVTLTLEPDPKKKVNTLLTIYLDGKLNNSSSQTNANMVKWYAATPSLATSKQAPLRIGGTENRDSQNTQRNTKGQQSKNYMYVSNLQIYNKALTAEEVELYAGKNQLHKLADAYPLWDNLVGYWPCDLEEDQLEPIMKNYAKDNKENDDSDDFVIDRGVANAWTSGSEVSSGMHPIPESDITYYSKTFNTVDVSRQIFSWLGKTVRWDWNMEGKAWKLTYTQLSDENN
;
A
#
# COMPACT_ATOMS: atom_id res chain seq x y z
N MET A 1 42.63 48.74 -11.53
CA MET A 1 42.60 49.15 -12.95
C MET A 1 42.35 47.86 -13.72
N GLU A 2 41.25 47.66 -14.44
CA GLU A 2 40.58 48.57 -15.36
C GLU A 2 39.09 48.77 -15.01
N THR A 3 38.65 50.03 -14.95
CA THR A 3 37.23 50.38 -14.85
C THR A 3 36.56 50.17 -16.20
N MET A 4 35.71 49.14 -16.28
CA MET A 4 34.96 48.79 -17.48
C MET A 4 33.95 49.91 -17.83
N ASN A 5 34.00 50.41 -19.06
CA ASN A 5 33.27 51.58 -19.53
C ASN A 5 31.74 51.35 -19.53
N TYR A 6 30.99 52.23 -18.84
CA TYR A 6 29.52 52.18 -18.68
C TYR A 6 28.76 52.09 -20.02
N LYS A 7 29.33 52.61 -21.12
CA LYS A 7 28.74 52.49 -22.48
C LYS A 7 28.83 51.07 -23.05
N THR A 8 29.80 50.27 -22.62
CA THR A 8 29.98 48.86 -23.05
C THR A 8 29.00 47.95 -22.30
N ILE A 9 28.80 48.20 -20.99
CA ILE A 9 27.84 47.45 -20.16
C ILE A 9 26.41 47.66 -20.67
N ARG A 10 26.02 48.89 -21.00
CA ARG A 10 24.67 49.17 -21.52
C ARG A 10 24.41 48.52 -22.90
N LYS A 11 25.43 48.40 -23.76
CA LYS A 11 25.31 47.71 -25.07
C LYS A 11 25.22 46.19 -24.92
N VAL A 12 25.93 45.61 -23.96
CA VAL A 12 25.86 44.16 -23.66
C VAL A 12 24.52 43.81 -23.00
N VAL A 13 24.08 44.59 -22.03
CA VAL A 13 22.79 44.39 -21.34
C VAL A 13 21.60 44.61 -22.29
N CYS A 14 21.63 45.60 -23.19
CA CYS A 14 20.60 45.72 -24.24
C CYS A 14 20.65 44.56 -25.23
N ARG A 15 21.83 44.06 -25.65
CA ARG A 15 21.92 42.89 -26.54
C ARG A 15 21.45 41.59 -25.87
N CYS A 16 21.68 41.43 -24.57
CA CYS A 16 21.19 40.28 -23.79
C CYS A 16 19.67 40.35 -23.55
N MET A 17 19.11 41.54 -23.26
CA MET A 17 17.65 41.70 -23.14
C MET A 17 16.93 41.54 -24.48
N THR A 18 17.47 42.06 -25.59
CA THR A 18 16.89 41.84 -26.92
C THR A 18 17.05 40.38 -27.37
N GLY A 19 18.12 39.68 -26.96
CA GLY A 19 18.30 38.24 -27.17
C GLY A 19 17.32 37.37 -26.36
N MET A 20 17.05 37.72 -25.10
CA MET A 20 16.04 37.02 -24.28
C MET A 20 14.60 37.30 -24.73
N LEU A 21 14.29 38.51 -25.23
CA LEU A 21 12.99 38.84 -25.82
C LEU A 21 12.78 38.19 -27.21
N LEU A 22 13.84 37.96 -27.99
CA LEU A 22 13.78 37.19 -29.24
C LEU A 22 13.69 35.68 -29.01
N LEU A 23 14.20 35.15 -27.90
CA LEU A 23 14.04 33.74 -27.51
C LEU A 23 12.66 33.44 -26.91
N ALA A 24 11.98 34.44 -26.33
CA ALA A 24 10.59 34.33 -25.87
C ALA A 24 9.55 34.47 -27.01
N ALA A 25 9.94 34.97 -28.18
CA ALA A 25 9.08 35.09 -29.38
C ALA A 25 9.22 33.89 -30.34
N VAL A 26 9.99 32.88 -29.96
CA VAL A 26 10.01 31.56 -30.61
C VAL A 26 9.53 30.50 -29.60
N SER A 27 8.47 30.81 -28.85
CA SER A 27 7.52 29.76 -28.48
C SER A 27 6.78 29.44 -29.77
N CYS A 28 7.03 28.26 -30.33
CA CYS A 28 6.19 27.75 -31.41
C CYS A 28 4.73 27.82 -30.96
N ASP A 29 3.93 28.66 -31.62
CA ASP A 29 2.51 28.42 -31.91
C ASP A 29 2.39 27.18 -32.81
N GLY A 30 3.00 26.08 -32.39
CA GLY A 30 2.68 24.77 -32.88
C GLY A 30 1.40 24.38 -32.14
N THR A 31 0.25 24.79 -32.68
CA THR A 31 -0.89 23.85 -32.68
C THR A 31 -0.28 22.51 -33.04
N MET A 32 -0.26 21.55 -32.11
CA MET A 32 0.14 20.19 -32.46
C MET A 32 -0.72 19.83 -33.66
N GLU A 33 -0.09 19.74 -34.83
CA GLU A 33 -0.77 19.29 -36.02
C GLU A 33 -1.22 17.88 -35.69
N ASP A 34 -2.53 17.73 -35.63
CA ASP A 34 -3.17 16.48 -35.34
C ASP A 34 -2.79 15.47 -36.42
N SER A 35 -1.72 14.74 -36.16
CA SER A 35 -1.16 13.75 -37.08
C SER A 35 -2.04 12.50 -37.19
N LEU A 36 -3.15 12.44 -36.45
CA LEU A 36 -4.16 11.42 -36.60
C LEU A 36 -4.94 11.67 -37.90
N ARG A 37 -4.88 10.70 -38.81
CA ARG A 37 -5.78 10.69 -39.96
C ARG A 37 -7.20 10.42 -39.45
N TYR A 38 -8.05 11.44 -39.36
CA TYR A 38 -9.49 11.24 -39.09
C TYR A 38 -10.25 10.61 -40.25
N ASN A 39 -9.62 10.52 -41.42
CA ASN A 39 -10.13 9.80 -42.57
C ASN A 39 -9.68 8.34 -42.53
N TYR A 40 -9.95 7.65 -41.40
CA TYR A 40 -9.96 6.20 -41.45
C TYR A 40 -11.08 5.80 -42.43
N PRO A 41 -10.82 4.91 -43.40
CA PRO A 41 -11.91 4.29 -44.12
C PRO A 41 -12.86 3.71 -43.06
N ALA A 42 -14.17 3.88 -43.26
CA ALA A 42 -15.15 3.15 -42.46
C ALA A 42 -14.67 1.71 -42.37
N SER A 43 -14.52 1.19 -41.14
CA SER A 43 -14.07 -0.17 -40.91
C SER A 43 -14.91 -1.06 -41.83
N GLY A 44 -14.28 -1.67 -42.84
CA GLY A 44 -14.98 -2.49 -43.84
C GLY A 44 -15.60 -3.74 -43.22
N SER A 45 -15.37 -3.97 -41.93
CA SER A 45 -16.17 -4.86 -41.11
C SER A 45 -17.39 -4.12 -40.54
N ASN A 46 -18.55 -4.35 -41.13
CA ASN A 46 -19.82 -4.22 -40.42
C ASN A 46 -19.92 -5.39 -39.41
N TYR A 47 -19.12 -5.35 -38.34
CA TYR A 47 -19.48 -6.07 -37.14
C TYR A 47 -20.48 -5.18 -36.40
N ASP A 48 -21.69 -5.69 -36.16
CA ASP A 48 -22.69 -5.04 -35.31
C ASP A 48 -22.05 -4.76 -33.92
N SER A 49 -22.53 -3.74 -33.21
CA SER A 49 -22.03 -3.40 -31.86
C SER A 49 -22.01 -4.66 -30.98
N GLY A 50 -20.91 -4.87 -30.24
CA GLY A 50 -20.85 -5.99 -29.31
C GLY A 50 -21.93 -5.84 -28.23
N HIS A 51 -22.39 -6.95 -27.66
CA HIS A 51 -23.37 -6.93 -26.57
C HIS A 51 -22.75 -7.36 -25.23
N VAL A 52 -23.33 -6.90 -24.13
CA VAL A 52 -22.95 -7.33 -22.77
C VAL A 52 -24.18 -7.79 -21.99
N LEU A 53 -24.07 -8.95 -21.35
CA LEU A 53 -24.99 -9.38 -20.29
C LEU A 53 -24.27 -9.26 -18.94
N LEU A 54 -24.65 -8.29 -18.12
CA LEU A 54 -24.15 -8.08 -16.77
C LEU A 54 -25.10 -8.71 -15.74
N ILE A 55 -24.61 -9.69 -15.00
CA ILE A 55 -25.33 -10.41 -13.95
C ILE A 55 -24.71 -10.05 -12.61
N VAL A 56 -25.49 -9.40 -11.74
CA VAL A 56 -25.07 -9.00 -10.39
C VAL A 56 -25.73 -9.93 -9.37
N MET A 57 -24.93 -10.72 -8.66
CA MET A 57 -25.37 -11.63 -7.61
C MET A 57 -25.09 -11.00 -6.24
N ASP A 58 -26.12 -10.47 -5.57
CA ASP A 58 -25.86 -9.73 -4.35
C ASP A 58 -25.38 -10.61 -3.21
N GLY A 59 -24.32 -10.19 -2.52
CA GLY A 59 -23.80 -10.89 -1.33
C GLY A 59 -23.21 -12.28 -1.63
N ALA A 60 -22.98 -12.63 -2.89
CA ALA A 60 -22.37 -13.89 -3.28
C ALA A 60 -20.84 -13.80 -3.21
N ALA A 61 -20.24 -13.89 -2.02
CA ALA A 61 -18.79 -13.85 -1.88
C ALA A 61 -18.08 -14.87 -2.81
N GLY A 62 -16.93 -14.49 -3.38
CA GLY A 62 -16.18 -15.36 -4.28
C GLY A 62 -15.77 -16.69 -3.64
N ARG A 63 -15.36 -16.67 -2.37
CA ARG A 63 -15.12 -17.90 -1.58
C ARG A 63 -16.39 -18.74 -1.42
N SER A 64 -17.57 -18.13 -1.31
CA SER A 64 -18.85 -18.85 -1.25
C SER A 64 -19.21 -19.50 -2.59
N VAL A 65 -18.98 -18.79 -3.70
CA VAL A 65 -19.17 -19.34 -5.06
C VAL A 65 -18.18 -20.49 -5.31
N GLN A 66 -16.92 -20.34 -4.89
CA GLN A 66 -15.92 -21.41 -4.95
C GLN A 66 -16.36 -22.64 -4.15
N SER A 67 -16.85 -22.46 -2.92
CA SER A 67 -17.38 -23.55 -2.08
C SER A 67 -18.58 -24.25 -2.73
N ALA A 68 -19.53 -23.49 -3.28
CA ALA A 68 -20.67 -24.04 -4.01
C ALA A 68 -20.21 -24.83 -5.27
N ARG A 69 -19.20 -24.32 -5.99
CA ARG A 69 -18.60 -24.98 -7.15
C ARG A 69 -17.89 -26.29 -6.78
N ASN A 70 -17.17 -26.31 -5.66
CA ASN A 70 -16.52 -27.50 -5.13
C ASN A 70 -17.52 -28.55 -4.64
N ALA A 71 -18.72 -28.11 -4.25
CA ALA A 71 -19.85 -28.97 -3.91
C ALA A 71 -20.74 -29.33 -5.12
N ASP A 72 -20.26 -29.07 -6.35
CA ASP A 72 -20.97 -29.32 -7.62
C ASP A 72 -22.37 -28.67 -7.72
N LYS A 73 -22.61 -27.56 -6.99
CA LYS A 73 -23.87 -26.80 -7.04
C LYS A 73 -23.91 -25.77 -8.18
N THR A 74 -22.79 -25.45 -8.82
CA THR A 74 -22.69 -24.45 -9.89
C THR A 74 -22.12 -25.01 -11.21
N PRO A 75 -22.79 -26.00 -11.83
CA PRO A 75 -22.29 -26.66 -13.04
C PRO A 75 -22.14 -25.71 -14.24
N ASN A 76 -22.98 -24.68 -14.37
CA ASN A 76 -22.92 -23.76 -15.51
C ASN A 76 -21.70 -22.84 -15.41
N LEU A 77 -21.51 -22.19 -14.27
CA LEU A 77 -20.33 -21.37 -13.99
C LEU A 77 -19.04 -22.20 -14.11
N LYS A 78 -19.03 -23.43 -13.59
CA LYS A 78 -17.89 -24.36 -13.73
C LYS A 78 -17.55 -24.63 -15.20
N THR A 79 -18.55 -24.74 -16.07
CA THR A 79 -18.35 -24.96 -17.50
C THR A 79 -17.88 -23.68 -18.21
N MET A 80 -18.43 -22.52 -17.85
CA MET A 80 -18.06 -21.22 -18.44
C MET A 80 -16.59 -20.86 -18.16
N ILE A 81 -16.00 -21.29 -17.05
CA ILE A 81 -14.58 -21.05 -16.70
C ILE A 81 -13.60 -21.44 -17.82
N ALA A 82 -13.92 -22.46 -18.63
CA ALA A 82 -13.07 -22.90 -19.74
C ALA A 82 -12.83 -21.80 -20.80
N HIS A 83 -13.72 -20.81 -20.87
CA HIS A 83 -13.66 -19.68 -21.80
C HIS A 83 -13.90 -18.35 -21.08
N ALA A 84 -13.28 -18.19 -19.90
CA ALA A 84 -13.45 -16.99 -19.10
C ALA A 84 -12.16 -16.52 -18.43
N MET A 85 -12.11 -15.22 -18.20
CA MET A 85 -11.28 -14.63 -17.15
C MET A 85 -12.09 -14.58 -15.86
N TYR A 86 -11.60 -15.16 -14.75
CA TYR A 86 -12.35 -15.17 -13.50
C TYR A 86 -11.48 -15.03 -12.25
N THR A 87 -12.12 -14.67 -11.14
CA THR A 87 -11.56 -14.71 -9.80
C THR A 87 -12.61 -15.05 -8.76
N ASP A 88 -12.21 -15.84 -7.76
CA ASP A 88 -12.96 -16.02 -6.51
C ASP A 88 -12.49 -15.04 -5.41
N TYR A 89 -11.53 -14.18 -5.72
CA TYR A 89 -10.82 -13.30 -4.78
C TYR A 89 -10.87 -11.84 -5.22
N GLY A 90 -11.94 -11.43 -5.90
CA GLY A 90 -12.18 -10.04 -6.21
C GLY A 90 -12.47 -9.25 -4.94
N LEU A 91 -12.36 -7.92 -5.04
CA LEU A 91 -12.75 -7.01 -3.96
C LEU A 91 -13.87 -6.09 -4.39
N ALA A 92 -14.81 -5.87 -3.49
CA ALA A 92 -15.85 -4.88 -3.61
C ALA A 92 -15.29 -3.46 -3.49
N ASP A 93 -14.20 -3.30 -2.73
CA ASP A 93 -13.47 -2.06 -2.55
C ASP A 93 -12.02 -2.42 -2.20
N GLY A 94 -11.08 -2.05 -3.08
CA GLY A 94 -9.64 -2.27 -2.89
C GLY A 94 -8.93 -1.15 -2.13
N THR A 95 -9.66 -0.17 -1.60
CA THR A 95 -9.09 1.03 -0.97
C THR A 95 -9.19 1.01 0.55
N ASN A 96 -8.36 1.83 1.20
CA ASN A 96 -8.40 2.11 2.63
C ASN A 96 -9.54 3.09 3.03
N LYS A 97 -10.46 3.45 2.12
CA LYS A 97 -11.57 4.39 2.41
C LYS A 97 -12.68 3.76 3.27
N LEU A 98 -12.63 2.46 3.48
CA LEU A 98 -13.39 1.72 4.48
C LEU A 98 -12.47 1.50 5.67
N VAL A 99 -12.82 2.11 6.81
CA VAL A 99 -12.04 2.04 8.05
C VAL A 99 -12.28 0.68 8.74
N ASN A 100 -11.37 0.22 9.60
CA ASN A 100 -11.35 -1.16 10.11
C ASN A 100 -12.64 -1.65 10.81
N ASP A 101 -13.46 -0.75 11.35
CA ASP A 101 -14.75 -1.06 11.97
C ASP A 101 -15.95 -0.95 11.00
N GLU A 102 -15.74 -0.38 9.81
CA GLU A 102 -16.73 -0.30 8.74
C GLU A 102 -16.73 -1.57 7.90
N GLN A 103 -17.88 -2.26 7.85
CA GLN A 103 -18.07 -3.37 6.92
C GLN A 103 -18.49 -2.86 5.55
N MET A 104 -18.07 -3.59 4.51
CA MET A 104 -18.59 -3.36 3.18
C MET A 104 -20.08 -3.71 3.13
N THR A 105 -20.89 -2.81 2.58
CA THR A 105 -22.35 -2.97 2.47
C THR A 105 -22.79 -3.23 1.03
N GLY A 106 -24.00 -3.78 0.87
CA GLY A 106 -24.61 -3.97 -0.45
C GLY A 106 -24.73 -2.66 -1.24
N ALA A 107 -25.24 -1.60 -0.59
CA ALA A 107 -25.33 -0.25 -1.18
C ALA A 107 -24.00 0.31 -1.66
N ARG A 108 -22.93 0.22 -0.84
CA ARG A 108 -21.60 0.67 -1.27
C ARG A 108 -21.08 -0.19 -2.42
N GLY A 109 -21.30 -1.51 -2.37
CA GLY A 109 -20.94 -2.42 -3.47
C GLY A 109 -21.61 -2.07 -4.78
N TRP A 110 -22.92 -1.80 -4.76
CA TRP A 110 -23.64 -1.32 -5.94
C TRP A 110 -23.08 0.02 -6.41
N ALA A 111 -22.90 0.99 -5.51
CA ALA A 111 -22.39 2.30 -5.90
C ALA A 111 -20.97 2.22 -6.50
N ASN A 112 -20.06 1.42 -5.92
CA ASN A 112 -18.73 1.18 -6.49
C ASN A 112 -18.82 0.62 -7.92
N LEU A 113 -19.64 -0.41 -8.12
CA LEU A 113 -19.83 -1.05 -9.43
C LEU A 113 -20.44 -0.08 -10.44
N MET A 114 -21.53 0.60 -10.05
CA MET A 114 -22.36 1.42 -10.94
C MET A 114 -21.73 2.79 -11.25
N THR A 115 -20.98 3.38 -10.33
CA THR A 115 -20.29 4.67 -10.56
C THR A 115 -18.88 4.48 -11.14
N GLY A 116 -18.28 3.30 -10.96
CA GLY A 116 -16.91 3.00 -11.35
C GLY A 116 -15.85 3.68 -10.49
N ASN A 117 -16.20 4.14 -9.29
CA ASN A 117 -15.27 4.75 -8.33
C ASN A 117 -15.71 4.47 -6.88
N THR A 118 -14.83 4.73 -5.92
CA THR A 118 -15.07 4.56 -4.48
C THR A 118 -15.26 5.89 -3.73
N ALA A 119 -15.36 7.01 -4.45
CA ALA A 119 -15.36 8.37 -3.91
C ALA A 119 -16.77 9.01 -3.79
N HIS A 120 -17.83 8.27 -4.13
CA HIS A 120 -19.21 8.75 -4.16
C HIS A 120 -19.84 8.99 -2.77
N GLY A 121 -19.19 8.60 -1.67
CA GLY A 121 -19.64 8.89 -0.30
C GLY A 121 -20.79 8.02 0.24
N ILE A 122 -21.27 7.04 -0.52
CA ILE A 122 -22.35 6.11 -0.11
C ILE A 122 -21.71 4.94 0.63
N LYS A 123 -22.02 4.79 1.93
CA LYS A 123 -21.52 3.69 2.75
C LYS A 123 -22.63 2.74 3.22
N THR A 124 -23.88 3.19 3.20
CA THR A 124 -25.03 2.49 3.78
C THR A 124 -26.24 2.55 2.86
N GLU A 125 -27.18 1.65 3.08
CA GLU A 125 -28.47 1.62 2.39
C GLU A 125 -29.24 2.94 2.52
N THR A 126 -29.28 3.51 3.73
CA THR A 126 -29.94 4.80 3.98
C THR A 126 -29.32 5.94 3.16
N GLN A 127 -27.99 5.96 3.02
CA GLN A 127 -27.32 7.00 2.23
C GLN A 127 -27.61 6.85 0.73
N LEU A 128 -27.74 5.61 0.23
CA LEU A 128 -28.14 5.37 -1.15
C LEU A 128 -29.56 5.88 -1.42
N GLU A 129 -30.51 5.57 -0.52
CA GLU A 129 -31.89 6.07 -0.61
C GLU A 129 -31.95 7.61 -0.58
N GLN A 130 -31.16 8.23 0.29
CA GLN A 130 -31.10 9.70 0.41
C GLN A 130 -30.44 10.38 -0.80
N ALA A 131 -29.50 9.70 -1.47
CA ALA A 131 -28.90 10.20 -2.69
C ALA A 131 -29.91 10.25 -3.85
N GLY A 132 -30.96 9.42 -3.81
CA GLY A 132 -31.92 9.28 -4.91
C GLY A 132 -31.24 8.66 -6.14
N THR A 133 -31.45 9.26 -7.31
CA THR A 133 -30.78 8.84 -8.54
C THR A 133 -29.29 9.20 -8.50
N VAL A 134 -28.44 8.20 -8.68
CA VAL A 134 -26.98 8.33 -8.67
C VAL A 134 -26.45 8.36 -10.10
N ASP A 135 -25.55 9.30 -10.42
CA ASP A 135 -24.84 9.32 -11.71
C ASP A 135 -24.01 8.04 -11.87
N ASN A 136 -24.26 7.30 -12.94
CA ASN A 136 -23.78 5.93 -13.10
C ASN A 136 -23.45 5.61 -14.56
N PHE A 137 -22.75 4.49 -14.77
CA PHE A 137 -22.25 4.12 -16.08
C PHE A 137 -23.34 3.73 -17.08
N LEU A 138 -24.53 3.31 -16.61
CA LEU A 138 -25.65 2.99 -17.49
C LEU A 138 -26.14 4.27 -18.17
N SER A 139 -26.40 5.33 -17.41
CA SER A 139 -26.88 6.61 -17.98
C SER A 139 -25.86 7.18 -18.96
N ARG A 140 -24.57 7.07 -18.61
CA ARG A 140 -23.46 7.49 -19.47
C ARG A 140 -23.34 6.66 -20.76
N LEU A 141 -23.72 5.38 -20.74
CA LEU A 141 -23.80 4.55 -21.94
C LEU A 141 -24.97 4.96 -22.84
N VAL A 142 -26.12 5.25 -22.25
CA VAL A 142 -27.29 5.79 -22.96
C VAL A 142 -26.96 7.12 -23.62
N ASP A 143 -26.31 8.04 -22.92
CA ASP A 143 -25.82 9.32 -23.46
C ASP A 143 -24.83 9.11 -24.62
N ALA A 144 -24.08 8.00 -24.62
CA ALA A 144 -23.19 7.59 -25.69
C ALA A 144 -23.90 6.83 -26.83
N GLY A 145 -25.24 6.82 -26.83
CA GLY A 145 -26.09 6.21 -27.84
C GLY A 145 -26.17 4.68 -27.78
N ALA A 146 -25.95 4.07 -26.61
CA ALA A 146 -26.17 2.64 -26.41
C ALA A 146 -27.59 2.36 -25.93
N SER A 147 -28.18 1.23 -26.33
CA SER A 147 -29.42 0.74 -25.74
C SER A 147 -29.14 -0.06 -24.45
N VAL A 148 -29.88 0.24 -23.38
CA VAL A 148 -29.69 -0.39 -22.07
C VAL A 148 -31.03 -0.90 -21.52
N SER A 149 -31.06 -2.19 -21.17
CA SER A 149 -32.14 -2.83 -20.43
C SER A 149 -31.66 -3.20 -19.03
N MET A 150 -32.44 -2.89 -17.99
CA MET A 150 -32.12 -3.20 -16.60
C MET A 150 -33.30 -3.88 -15.90
N TYR A 151 -33.06 -5.07 -15.38
CA TYR A 151 -34.02 -5.86 -14.60
C TYR A 151 -33.44 -6.13 -13.22
N ALA A 152 -34.11 -5.64 -12.19
CA ALA A 152 -33.60 -5.66 -10.83
C ALA A 152 -34.64 -6.22 -9.85
N ALA A 153 -34.21 -7.16 -9.00
CA ALA A 153 -35.03 -7.71 -7.93
C ALA A 153 -35.10 -6.74 -6.72
N SER A 154 -34.15 -5.81 -6.60
CA SER A 154 -34.10 -4.79 -5.55
C SER A 154 -34.69 -3.47 -6.04
N ASN A 155 -35.81 -3.05 -5.43
CA ASN A 155 -36.41 -1.74 -5.70
C ASN A 155 -35.45 -0.58 -5.39
N ARG A 156 -34.59 -0.75 -4.37
CA ARG A 156 -33.59 0.27 -4.02
C ARG A 156 -32.52 0.41 -5.09
N PHE A 157 -32.04 -0.71 -5.63
CA PHE A 157 -31.09 -0.70 -6.75
C PHE A 157 -31.73 -0.06 -7.99
N HIS A 158 -32.95 -0.47 -8.32
CA HIS A 158 -33.71 0.08 -9.45
C HIS A 158 -33.87 1.60 -9.33
N ALA A 159 -34.36 2.09 -8.19
CA ALA A 159 -34.59 3.52 -7.97
C ALA A 159 -33.30 4.36 -8.03
N ALA A 160 -32.16 3.80 -7.60
CA ALA A 160 -30.90 4.51 -7.57
C ALA A 160 -30.22 4.62 -8.94
N PHE A 161 -30.38 3.65 -9.83
CA PHE A 161 -29.57 3.53 -11.05
C PHE A 161 -30.35 3.49 -12.36
N SER A 162 -31.68 3.45 -12.33
CA SER A 162 -32.51 3.60 -13.54
C SER A 162 -32.53 5.04 -14.05
N SER A 163 -32.89 5.20 -15.32
CA SER A 163 -33.24 6.49 -15.92
C SER A 163 -34.36 6.29 -16.94
N ASP A 164 -35.07 7.37 -17.27
CA ASP A 164 -36.20 7.34 -18.22
C ASP A 164 -35.79 6.92 -19.64
N ASP A 165 -34.52 7.07 -20.00
CA ASP A 165 -33.97 6.71 -21.32
C ASP A 165 -33.53 5.24 -21.41
N MET A 166 -33.78 4.43 -20.37
CA MET A 166 -33.50 2.99 -20.32
C MET A 166 -34.78 2.16 -20.33
N ASN A 167 -34.70 0.91 -20.79
CA ASN A 167 -35.74 -0.07 -20.54
C ASN A 167 -35.55 -0.68 -19.13
N ALA A 168 -36.13 -0.05 -18.12
CA ALA A 168 -36.00 -0.46 -16.73
C ALA A 168 -37.37 -0.54 -16.02
N PRO A 169 -38.21 -1.55 -16.32
CA PRO A 169 -39.49 -1.70 -15.65
C PRO A 169 -39.32 -2.01 -14.16
N GLU A 170 -40.19 -1.46 -13.32
CA GLU A 170 -40.32 -1.92 -11.93
C GLU A 170 -40.88 -3.34 -11.92
N LEU A 171 -40.24 -4.24 -11.19
CA LEU A 171 -40.60 -5.65 -11.15
C LEU A 171 -41.26 -6.03 -9.83
N VAL A 172 -42.26 -6.91 -9.93
CA VAL A 172 -42.88 -7.58 -8.78
C VAL A 172 -42.65 -9.08 -8.92
N GLY A 173 -42.01 -9.71 -7.93
CA GLY A 173 -41.71 -11.16 -7.97
C GLY A 173 -40.26 -11.54 -7.67
N GLY A 174 -39.38 -10.57 -7.42
CA GLY A 174 -37.98 -10.81 -7.05
C GLY A 174 -37.18 -11.47 -8.17
N ASP A 175 -36.25 -12.35 -7.81
CA ASP A 175 -35.30 -12.99 -8.74
C ASP A 175 -35.98 -13.77 -9.89
N GLU A 176 -37.15 -14.38 -9.65
CA GLU A 176 -37.87 -15.11 -10.70
C GLU A 176 -38.38 -14.16 -11.80
N ALA A 177 -38.90 -12.99 -11.41
CA ALA A 177 -39.34 -11.97 -12.35
C ALA A 177 -38.17 -11.39 -13.16
N VAL A 178 -37.00 -11.19 -12.53
CA VAL A 178 -35.77 -10.79 -13.24
C VAL A 178 -35.40 -11.85 -14.29
N LYS A 179 -35.43 -13.13 -13.91
CA LYS A 179 -35.12 -14.24 -14.84
C LYS A 179 -36.06 -14.25 -16.04
N GLU A 180 -37.37 -14.17 -15.81
CA GLU A 180 -38.37 -14.17 -16.89
C GLU A 180 -38.15 -13.01 -17.88
N HIS A 181 -38.00 -11.78 -17.38
CA HIS A 181 -37.79 -10.62 -18.25
C HIS A 181 -36.44 -10.61 -18.98
N VAL A 182 -35.37 -11.13 -18.37
CA VAL A 182 -34.09 -11.29 -19.07
C VAL A 182 -34.24 -12.31 -20.21
N LEU A 183 -34.94 -13.42 -19.99
CA LEU A 183 -35.19 -14.40 -21.07
C LEU A 183 -36.02 -13.80 -22.21
N GLU A 184 -37.01 -12.97 -21.90
CA GLU A 184 -37.79 -12.23 -22.89
C GLU A 184 -36.91 -11.26 -23.71
N GLU A 185 -36.07 -10.45 -23.05
CA GLU A 185 -35.14 -9.52 -23.69
C GLU A 185 -34.15 -10.23 -24.61
N LEU A 186 -33.61 -11.37 -24.16
CA LEU A 186 -32.66 -12.18 -24.92
C LEU A 186 -33.29 -12.91 -26.11
N GLN A 187 -34.62 -12.95 -26.21
CA GLN A 187 -35.34 -13.50 -27.38
C GLN A 187 -35.75 -12.42 -28.38
N LEU A 188 -35.58 -11.12 -28.05
CA LEU A 188 -35.93 -10.04 -28.97
C LEU A 188 -35.07 -10.09 -30.25
N PRO A 189 -35.67 -9.78 -31.42
CA PRO A 189 -34.93 -9.69 -32.69
C PRO A 189 -33.81 -8.64 -32.65
N GLN A 190 -33.99 -7.58 -31.88
CA GLN A 190 -32.99 -6.56 -31.57
C GLN A 190 -32.97 -6.42 -30.06
N THR A 191 -31.84 -6.81 -29.45
CA THR A 191 -31.64 -6.78 -28.00
C THR A 191 -30.79 -5.56 -27.64
N SER A 192 -30.77 -5.19 -26.35
CA SER A 192 -30.00 -4.05 -25.89
C SER A 192 -28.49 -4.29 -25.97
N ASP A 193 -27.71 -3.24 -26.25
CA ASP A 193 -26.23 -3.29 -26.21
C ASP A 193 -25.74 -3.76 -24.82
N LEU A 194 -26.43 -3.36 -23.76
CA LEU A 194 -26.22 -3.84 -22.40
C LEU A 194 -27.54 -4.32 -21.78
N VAL A 195 -27.53 -5.55 -21.27
CA VAL A 195 -28.60 -6.11 -20.43
C VAL A 195 -28.06 -6.31 -19.01
N VAL A 196 -28.71 -5.70 -18.02
CA VAL A 196 -28.35 -5.83 -16.60
C VAL A 196 -29.40 -6.66 -15.88
N ALA A 197 -28.95 -7.70 -15.17
CA ALA A 197 -29.77 -8.56 -14.33
C ALA A 197 -29.23 -8.53 -12.90
N GLN A 198 -29.97 -7.90 -11.98
CA GLN A 198 -29.61 -7.83 -10.57
C GLN A 198 -30.47 -8.78 -9.74
N PHE A 199 -29.82 -9.68 -9.02
CA PHE A 199 -30.44 -10.71 -8.18
C PHE A 199 -30.10 -10.50 -6.71
N LYS A 200 -31.08 -10.69 -5.84
CA LYS A 200 -30.93 -10.56 -4.38
C LYS A 200 -31.16 -11.86 -3.60
N GLY A 201 -31.40 -12.98 -4.28
CA GLY A 201 -31.78 -14.25 -3.66
C GLY A 201 -30.76 -14.82 -2.69
N VAL A 202 -29.47 -14.51 -2.84
CA VAL A 202 -28.44 -14.89 -1.86
C VAL A 202 -28.57 -14.08 -0.58
N VAL A 203 -28.82 -12.77 -0.67
CA VAL A 203 -29.10 -11.91 0.50
C VAL A 203 -30.38 -12.35 1.20
N ASP A 204 -31.44 -12.60 0.43
CA ASP A 204 -32.73 -13.07 0.98
C ASP A 204 -32.57 -14.42 1.70
N ALA A 205 -31.83 -15.36 1.11
CA ALA A 205 -31.63 -16.69 1.69
C ALA A 205 -30.72 -16.68 2.92
N ALA A 206 -29.78 -15.73 3.00
CA ALA A 206 -28.91 -15.59 4.16
C ALA A 206 -29.66 -15.14 5.42
N ASP A 207 -30.73 -14.35 5.27
CA ASP A 207 -31.49 -13.75 6.39
C ASP A 207 -30.57 -13.08 7.43
N GLY A 208 -29.53 -12.38 6.94
CA GLY A 208 -28.50 -11.73 7.75
C GLY A 208 -27.32 -12.62 8.19
N ILE A 209 -27.40 -13.94 8.00
CA ILE A 209 -26.37 -14.92 8.40
C ILE A 209 -25.76 -15.58 7.15
N PHE A 210 -24.69 -14.98 6.63
CA PHE A 210 -24.01 -15.47 5.43
C PHE A 210 -23.03 -16.62 5.71
N TYR A 211 -22.41 -16.61 6.89
CA TYR A 211 -21.30 -17.47 7.23
C TYR A 211 -21.56 -18.24 8.53
N LYS A 212 -21.00 -19.45 8.60
CA LYS A 212 -20.86 -20.24 9.82
C LYS A 212 -19.69 -19.71 10.65
N ASP A 213 -19.60 -20.13 11.90
CA ASP A 213 -18.52 -19.74 12.82
C ASP A 213 -17.11 -20.05 12.29
N ASN A 214 -16.96 -21.11 11.49
CA ASN A 214 -15.69 -21.49 10.86
C ASN A 214 -15.35 -20.64 9.61
N GLY A 215 -16.22 -19.71 9.23
CA GLY A 215 -16.05 -18.83 8.08
C GLY A 215 -16.53 -19.39 6.73
N ASP A 216 -17.02 -20.62 6.68
CA ASP A 216 -17.64 -21.19 5.47
C ASP A 216 -19.03 -20.60 5.24
N PRO A 217 -19.54 -20.56 3.99
CA PRO A 217 -20.92 -20.15 3.74
C PRO A 217 -21.92 -21.09 4.42
N THR A 218 -23.08 -20.54 4.79
CA THR A 218 -24.24 -21.35 5.20
C THR A 218 -24.75 -22.22 4.04
N GLU A 219 -25.53 -23.24 4.36
CA GLU A 219 -26.12 -24.11 3.34
C GLU A 219 -27.15 -23.36 2.50
N ASP A 220 -27.93 -22.46 3.11
CA ASP A 220 -28.91 -21.61 2.43
C ASP A 220 -28.25 -20.67 1.42
N VAL A 221 -27.14 -20.01 1.79
CA VAL A 221 -26.31 -19.22 0.87
C VAL A 221 -25.80 -20.09 -0.28
N SER A 222 -25.26 -21.28 0.02
CA SER A 222 -24.73 -22.18 -1.00
C SER A 222 -25.81 -22.70 -1.97
N ASN A 223 -27.02 -22.93 -1.47
CA ASN A 223 -28.18 -23.36 -2.28
C ASN A 223 -28.72 -22.21 -3.14
N ALA A 224 -28.77 -20.99 -2.60
CA ALA A 224 -29.17 -19.80 -3.35
C ALA A 224 -28.21 -19.52 -4.51
N ILE A 225 -26.90 -19.66 -4.28
CA ILE A 225 -25.89 -19.57 -5.36
C ILE A 225 -26.15 -20.64 -6.45
N GLY A 226 -26.48 -21.88 -6.08
CA GLY A 226 -26.82 -22.93 -7.06
C GLY A 226 -28.10 -22.64 -7.85
N LYS A 227 -29.08 -21.98 -7.22
CA LYS A 227 -30.30 -21.52 -7.90
C LYS A 227 -29.99 -20.42 -8.93
N LEU A 228 -29.15 -19.44 -8.57
CA LEU A 228 -28.69 -18.41 -9.51
C LEU A 228 -27.86 -19.00 -10.66
N ASP A 229 -27.01 -20.00 -10.40
CA ASP A 229 -26.30 -20.72 -11.47
C ASP A 229 -27.24 -21.37 -12.49
N SER A 230 -28.40 -21.86 -12.04
CA SER A 230 -29.41 -22.42 -12.95
C SER A 230 -29.98 -21.35 -13.88
N TYR A 231 -30.30 -20.16 -13.36
CA TYR A 231 -30.75 -19.01 -14.17
C TYR A 231 -29.67 -18.56 -15.16
N ILE A 232 -28.41 -18.50 -14.73
CA ILE A 232 -27.27 -18.18 -15.60
C ILE A 232 -27.17 -19.20 -16.74
N GLY A 233 -27.38 -20.49 -16.45
CA GLY A 233 -27.45 -21.55 -17.47
C GLY A 233 -28.57 -21.33 -18.49
N GLU A 234 -29.76 -20.92 -18.04
CA GLU A 234 -30.89 -20.58 -18.92
C GLU A 234 -30.56 -19.40 -19.85
N PHE A 235 -29.99 -18.30 -19.31
CA PHE A 235 -29.56 -17.16 -20.13
C PHE A 235 -28.47 -17.54 -21.13
N TRP A 236 -27.50 -18.34 -20.70
CA TRP A 236 -26.41 -18.78 -21.55
C TRP A 236 -26.91 -19.66 -22.71
N ASN A 237 -27.91 -20.50 -22.48
CA ASN A 237 -28.55 -21.28 -23.54
C ASN A 237 -29.40 -20.41 -24.47
N ALA A 238 -30.20 -19.49 -23.93
CA ALA A 238 -30.99 -18.54 -24.73
C ALA A 238 -30.09 -17.72 -25.68
N LEU A 239 -28.93 -17.26 -25.19
CA LEU A 239 -27.94 -16.56 -26.02
C LEU A 239 -27.43 -17.42 -27.18
N LYS A 240 -27.11 -18.70 -26.94
CA LYS A 240 -26.62 -19.62 -27.99
C LYS A 240 -27.68 -19.92 -29.05
N GLU A 241 -28.96 -19.83 -28.71
CA GLU A 241 -30.07 -20.04 -29.63
C GLU A 241 -30.36 -18.83 -30.53
N ARG A 242 -29.75 -17.67 -30.24
CA ARG A 242 -29.93 -16.46 -31.05
C ARG A 242 -29.34 -16.65 -32.46
N PRO A 243 -30.10 -16.34 -33.54
CA PRO A 243 -29.60 -16.44 -34.92
C PRO A 243 -28.34 -15.58 -35.21
N GLY A 244 -28.14 -14.52 -34.42
CA GLY A 244 -27.02 -13.59 -34.53
C GLY A 244 -25.85 -13.87 -33.58
N TYR A 245 -25.91 -14.87 -32.69
CA TYR A 245 -25.01 -15.02 -31.53
C TYR A 245 -23.52 -14.81 -31.85
N THR A 246 -23.00 -15.47 -32.89
CA THR A 246 -21.58 -15.36 -33.28
C THR A 246 -21.19 -13.96 -33.76
N ARG A 247 -22.11 -13.22 -34.39
CA ARG A 247 -21.88 -11.86 -34.91
C ARG A 247 -22.09 -10.79 -33.84
N GLU A 248 -22.98 -11.05 -32.88
CA GLU A 248 -23.33 -10.14 -31.77
C GLU A 248 -22.21 -10.01 -30.71
N ARG A 249 -21.19 -10.88 -30.74
CA ARG A 249 -19.98 -10.80 -29.88
C ARG A 249 -20.32 -10.52 -28.41
N TRP A 250 -21.13 -11.39 -27.80
CA TRP A 250 -21.53 -11.26 -26.41
C TRP A 250 -20.36 -11.40 -25.43
N LEU A 251 -20.33 -10.51 -24.44
CA LEU A 251 -19.57 -10.70 -23.19
C LEU A 251 -20.57 -10.93 -22.05
N ILE A 252 -20.45 -12.06 -21.36
CA ILE A 252 -21.24 -12.34 -20.16
C ILE A 252 -20.36 -12.03 -18.95
N ILE A 253 -20.77 -11.07 -18.12
CA ILE A 253 -20.09 -10.72 -16.87
C ILE A 253 -20.98 -11.18 -15.72
N VAL A 254 -20.51 -12.13 -14.92
CA VAL A 254 -21.15 -12.52 -13.66
C VAL A 254 -20.31 -11.98 -12.52
N THR A 255 -20.87 -11.13 -11.67
CA THR A 255 -20.14 -10.49 -10.58
C THR A 255 -20.99 -10.35 -9.32
N SER A 256 -20.34 -10.12 -8.18
CA SER A 256 -20.99 -9.81 -6.91
C SER A 256 -20.66 -8.37 -6.52
N ASN A 257 -21.61 -7.67 -5.93
CA ASN A 257 -21.40 -6.30 -5.44
C ASN A 257 -20.62 -6.25 -4.11
N TYR A 258 -20.79 -7.27 -3.24
CA TYR A 258 -20.08 -7.45 -1.98
C TYR A 258 -20.17 -8.90 -1.50
N GLY A 259 -19.55 -9.24 -0.37
CA GLY A 259 -19.48 -10.60 0.15
C GLY A 259 -20.61 -11.04 1.07
N GLY A 260 -21.45 -10.13 1.57
CA GLY A 260 -22.42 -10.41 2.62
C GLY A 260 -21.97 -9.92 4.00
N SER A 261 -22.92 -9.78 4.93
CA SER A 261 -22.64 -9.34 6.30
C SER A 261 -21.89 -10.41 7.11
N CYS A 262 -21.00 -9.98 8.00
CA CYS A 262 -20.23 -10.88 8.87
C CYS A 262 -20.36 -10.45 10.34
N SER A 263 -20.91 -11.30 11.21
CA SER A 263 -21.21 -10.96 12.61
C SER A 263 -19.97 -10.87 13.51
N SER A 264 -18.85 -11.48 13.11
CA SER A 264 -17.58 -11.43 13.83
C SER A 264 -16.43 -11.46 12.84
N MET A 265 -15.78 -10.32 12.65
CA MET A 265 -14.50 -10.27 11.96
C MET A 265 -13.45 -9.88 12.99
N GLU A 266 -12.52 -10.79 13.30
CA GLU A 266 -11.22 -10.35 13.77
C GLU A 266 -10.68 -9.38 12.71
N SER A 267 -10.02 -8.29 13.14
CA SER A 267 -9.52 -7.27 12.22
C SER A 267 -8.71 -7.94 11.10
N PRO A 268 -9.18 -7.93 9.85
CA PRO A 268 -8.56 -8.71 8.79
C PRO A 268 -7.15 -8.18 8.52
N ALA A 269 -6.19 -9.08 8.32
CA ALA A 269 -4.79 -8.69 8.09
C ALA A 269 -4.59 -7.98 6.74
N THR A 270 -5.44 -8.28 5.76
CA THR A 270 -5.46 -7.67 4.43
C THR A 270 -6.90 -7.50 3.95
N HIS A 271 -7.14 -6.67 2.93
CA HIS A 271 -8.48 -6.57 2.31
C HIS A 271 -8.95 -7.91 1.68
N TYR A 272 -8.04 -8.82 1.31
CA TYR A 272 -8.39 -10.15 0.80
C TYR A 272 -8.88 -11.12 1.88
N ASP A 273 -8.64 -10.79 3.16
CA ASP A 273 -9.12 -11.53 4.32
C ASP A 273 -10.45 -10.97 4.86
N ASP A 274 -10.83 -9.77 4.44
CA ASP A 274 -12.14 -9.18 4.71
C ASP A 274 -13.23 -9.89 3.88
N ARG A 275 -14.03 -10.70 4.57
CA ARG A 275 -15.12 -11.46 3.93
C ARG A 275 -16.18 -10.56 3.31
N THR A 276 -16.45 -9.39 3.91
CA THR A 276 -17.47 -8.47 3.42
C THR A 276 -17.06 -7.81 2.10
N ARG A 277 -15.75 -7.66 1.87
CA ARG A 277 -15.18 -7.17 0.60
C ARG A 277 -15.08 -8.24 -0.47
N ASN A 278 -15.02 -9.52 -0.13
CA ASN A 278 -14.75 -10.55 -1.14
C ASN A 278 -15.89 -10.67 -2.17
N THR A 279 -15.56 -10.54 -3.46
CA THR A 279 -16.50 -10.68 -4.58
C THR A 279 -16.09 -11.80 -5.53
N PHE A 280 -17.07 -12.37 -6.21
CA PHE A 280 -16.85 -13.22 -7.39
C PHE A 280 -16.85 -12.33 -8.63
N THR A 281 -16.02 -12.64 -9.62
CA THR A 281 -16.18 -12.07 -10.97
C THR A 281 -15.75 -13.08 -12.03
N LEU A 282 -16.57 -13.24 -13.07
CA LEU A 282 -16.31 -14.07 -14.24
C LEU A 282 -16.71 -13.30 -15.49
N MET A 283 -15.80 -13.21 -16.47
CA MET A 283 -16.00 -12.60 -17.77
C MET A 283 -15.86 -13.66 -18.85
N TYR A 284 -16.97 -14.03 -19.47
CA TYR A 284 -17.06 -15.13 -20.43
C TYR A 284 -17.31 -14.62 -21.85
N ASN A 285 -16.56 -15.18 -22.79
CA ASN A 285 -16.87 -15.18 -24.21
C ASN A 285 -16.27 -16.46 -24.82
N PRO A 286 -16.95 -17.16 -25.74
CA PRO A 286 -16.50 -18.46 -26.26
C PRO A 286 -15.12 -18.44 -26.91
N ASN A 287 -14.62 -17.28 -27.32
CA ASN A 287 -13.31 -17.12 -27.95
C ASN A 287 -12.19 -16.81 -26.94
N LEU A 288 -12.48 -16.79 -25.63
CA LEU A 288 -11.48 -16.54 -24.61
C LEU A 288 -10.72 -17.82 -24.22
N GLU A 289 -9.46 -17.63 -23.86
CA GLU A 289 -8.69 -18.60 -23.08
C GLU A 289 -9.06 -18.48 -21.60
N SER A 290 -9.09 -19.62 -20.90
CA SER A 290 -9.28 -19.65 -19.46
C SER A 290 -8.11 -18.96 -18.75
N THR A 291 -8.43 -17.93 -17.98
CA THR A 291 -7.45 -17.22 -17.14
C THR A 291 -8.02 -17.02 -15.74
N VAL A 292 -7.20 -17.26 -14.71
CA VAL A 292 -7.58 -17.08 -13.32
C VAL A 292 -6.72 -16.01 -12.68
N GLN A 293 -7.36 -15.12 -11.92
CA GLN A 293 -6.66 -14.18 -11.05
C GLN A 293 -6.73 -14.70 -9.61
N VAL A 294 -5.56 -14.82 -9.00
CA VAL A 294 -5.40 -15.28 -7.61
C VAL A 294 -4.88 -14.14 -6.76
N THR A 295 -5.12 -14.22 -5.45
CA THR A 295 -4.53 -13.25 -4.52
C THR A 295 -3.01 -13.29 -4.59
N PRO A 296 -2.33 -12.14 -4.43
CA PRO A 296 -0.89 -12.14 -4.23
C PRO A 296 -0.57 -12.82 -2.89
N GLY A 297 0.43 -13.70 -2.86
CA GLY A 297 0.94 -14.25 -1.60
C GLY A 297 1.61 -13.16 -0.76
N ASN A 298 1.62 -13.29 0.57
CA ASN A 298 2.30 -12.33 1.46
C ASN A 298 3.83 -12.28 1.22
N SER A 299 4.43 -13.37 0.73
CA SER A 299 5.84 -13.40 0.28
C SER A 299 6.07 -12.70 -1.06
N ALA A 300 5.03 -12.18 -1.72
CA ALA A 300 5.14 -11.44 -2.98
C ALA A 300 5.45 -9.94 -2.78
N LEU A 301 5.44 -9.45 -1.53
CA LEU A 301 5.79 -8.07 -1.23
C LEU A 301 7.31 -7.96 -1.04
N ALA A 302 7.94 -7.17 -1.91
CA ALA A 302 9.33 -6.80 -1.77
C ALA A 302 9.43 -5.45 -1.04
N TYR A 303 10.42 -5.32 -0.16
CA TYR A 303 10.70 -4.04 0.48
C TYR A 303 11.36 -3.12 -0.54
N THR A 304 10.64 -2.06 -0.89
CA THR A 304 11.14 -1.02 -1.79
C THR A 304 11.71 0.11 -0.94
N PHE A 305 12.94 0.52 -1.24
CA PHE A 305 13.67 1.49 -0.42
C PHE A 305 14.28 2.58 -1.29
N TYR A 306 14.37 3.78 -0.71
CA TYR A 306 15.04 4.97 -1.22
C TYR A 306 15.75 5.58 -0.02
N THR A 307 17.03 5.28 0.17
CA THR A 307 17.70 5.55 1.45
C THR A 307 19.08 6.18 1.22
N PRO A 308 19.51 7.17 2.03
CA PRO A 308 20.87 7.69 1.96
C PRO A 308 21.92 6.60 2.20
N ALA A 309 23.04 6.71 1.48
CA ALA A 309 24.21 5.86 1.62
C ALA A 309 25.19 6.49 2.61
N TYR A 310 25.20 5.97 3.85
CA TYR A 310 26.05 6.48 4.92
C TYR A 310 27.44 5.82 4.92
N SER A 311 28.49 6.61 5.14
CA SER A 311 29.84 6.10 5.44
C SER A 311 30.63 7.08 6.29
N TYR A 312 31.81 6.69 6.75
CA TYR A 312 32.65 7.53 7.60
C TYR A 312 34.14 7.32 7.33
N ASP A 313 34.86 8.43 7.19
CA ASP A 313 36.33 8.46 7.14
C ASP A 313 36.85 9.66 7.91
N ASN A 314 37.52 9.40 9.04
CA ASN A 314 37.99 10.48 9.89
C ASN A 314 38.98 11.42 9.17
N ARG A 315 39.71 10.91 8.16
CA ARG A 315 40.73 11.69 7.41
C ARG A 315 40.11 12.67 6.41
N TYR A 316 38.85 12.46 6.04
CA TYR A 316 38.15 13.22 5.02
C TYR A 316 36.86 13.82 5.58
N PRO A 317 36.94 14.98 6.27
CA PRO A 317 35.77 15.63 6.89
C PRO A 317 34.74 16.18 5.88
N ASN A 318 35.10 16.27 4.60
CA ASN A 318 34.22 16.72 3.52
C ASN A 318 34.20 15.68 2.40
N PRO A 319 33.55 14.52 2.59
CA PRO A 319 33.48 13.49 1.56
C PRO A 319 32.60 13.93 0.39
N THR A 320 32.88 13.39 -0.80
CA THR A 320 32.18 13.73 -2.05
C THR A 320 31.36 12.58 -2.63
N THR A 321 31.25 11.45 -1.93
CA THR A 321 30.56 10.24 -2.45
C THR A 321 29.56 9.60 -1.49
N TYR A 322 29.43 10.10 -0.27
CA TYR A 322 28.51 9.55 0.74
C TYR A 322 27.98 10.61 1.68
N ALA A 323 26.80 10.36 2.25
CA ALA A 323 26.34 11.06 3.43
C ALA A 323 27.19 10.59 4.62
N GLU A 324 27.70 11.52 5.43
CA GLU A 324 28.42 11.14 6.66
C GLU A 324 27.47 11.06 7.84
N SER A 325 26.57 12.05 7.96
CA SER A 325 25.54 12.06 9.00
C SER A 325 24.34 12.90 8.59
N ALA A 326 23.21 12.57 9.20
CA ALA A 326 22.05 13.43 9.28
C ALA A 326 21.70 13.70 10.74
N ARG A 327 21.11 14.87 11.02
CA ARG A 327 20.73 15.30 12.36
C ARG A 327 19.30 15.82 12.42
N LEU A 328 18.68 15.69 13.58
CA LEU A 328 17.44 16.40 13.90
C LEU A 328 17.70 17.82 14.40
N GLY A 329 16.76 18.72 14.13
CA GLY A 329 16.70 20.04 14.74
C GLY A 329 16.25 19.97 16.20
N ASN A 330 15.23 19.14 16.46
CA ASN A 330 14.68 18.88 17.78
C ASN A 330 15.69 18.12 18.66
N LEU A 331 16.07 18.75 19.77
CA LEU A 331 17.03 18.21 20.72
C LEU A 331 16.39 17.32 21.80
N GLU A 332 15.07 17.30 21.91
CA GLU A 332 14.36 16.46 22.89
C GLU A 332 14.12 15.03 22.38
N MET A 333 13.96 14.86 21.06
CA MET A 333 13.70 13.57 20.43
C MET A 333 14.80 12.54 20.74
N GLY A 334 14.39 11.35 21.16
CA GLY A 334 15.28 10.24 21.52
C GLY A 334 15.97 10.37 22.89
N GLU A 335 15.59 11.34 23.74
CA GLU A 335 16.13 11.41 25.10
C GLU A 335 15.62 10.32 26.03
N PHE A 336 16.51 9.84 26.89
CA PHE A 336 16.15 8.93 27.96
C PHE A 336 15.80 9.73 29.21
N VAL A 337 14.55 9.62 29.63
CA VAL A 337 14.03 10.31 30.81
C VAL A 337 14.10 9.36 32.01
N PHE A 338 14.72 9.82 33.10
CA PHE A 338 14.78 9.09 34.35
C PHE A 338 14.03 9.84 35.44
N ASP A 339 13.24 9.13 36.24
CA ASP A 339 12.56 9.71 37.39
C ASP A 339 13.60 10.31 38.36
N PRO A 340 13.43 11.56 38.82
CA PRO A 340 14.43 12.22 39.64
C PRO A 340 14.62 11.56 41.02
N THR A 341 13.64 10.82 41.51
CA THR A 341 13.63 10.18 42.84
C THR A 341 14.02 8.70 42.75
N THR A 342 13.27 7.91 41.98
CA THR A 342 13.45 6.45 41.88
C THR A 342 14.54 6.08 40.88
N LYS A 343 14.92 7.02 39.99
CA LYS A 343 15.84 6.81 38.87
C LYS A 343 15.33 5.81 37.82
N GLU A 344 14.05 5.42 37.90
CA GLU A 344 13.41 4.56 36.90
C GLU A 344 13.37 5.25 35.53
N ILE A 345 13.67 4.52 34.46
CA ILE A 345 13.59 5.04 33.10
C ILE A 345 12.13 5.09 32.63
N ALA A 346 11.75 6.13 31.90
CA ALA A 346 10.52 6.14 31.13
C ALA A 346 10.65 5.12 29.98
N PRO A 347 9.69 4.19 29.79
CA PRO A 347 9.80 3.17 28.75
C PRO A 347 9.96 3.77 27.35
N ILE A 348 10.86 3.19 26.54
CA ILE A 348 11.14 3.64 25.18
C ILE A 348 11.54 2.46 24.29
N THR A 349 11.16 2.54 23.01
CA THR A 349 11.65 1.61 21.98
C THR A 349 12.25 2.40 20.82
N ILE A 350 13.40 1.95 20.34
CA ILE A 350 14.03 2.44 19.11
C ILE A 350 14.09 1.26 18.14
N GLN A 351 13.44 1.38 17.00
CA GLN A 351 13.43 0.36 15.93
C GLN A 351 13.88 1.00 14.61
N PHE A 352 14.69 0.30 13.83
CA PHE A 352 15.07 0.76 12.49
C PHE A 352 15.48 -0.42 11.61
N PHE A 353 15.44 -0.21 10.29
CA PHE A 353 15.95 -1.15 9.32
C PHE A 353 17.41 -0.81 9.02
N LEU A 354 18.24 -1.85 8.97
CA LEU A 354 19.68 -1.73 8.77
C LEU A 354 20.15 -2.67 7.69
N ARG A 355 20.98 -2.12 6.80
CA ARG A 355 21.72 -2.84 5.78
C ARG A 355 23.12 -2.25 5.63
N ALA A 356 24.06 -3.04 5.13
CA ALA A 356 25.40 -2.65 4.72
C ALA A 356 25.72 -3.17 3.32
N SER A 357 26.70 -2.57 2.64
CA SER A 357 27.14 -3.05 1.31
C SER A 357 28.03 -4.30 1.38
N THR A 358 28.24 -4.87 2.57
CA THR A 358 29.17 -5.98 2.84
C THR A 358 28.60 -6.91 3.92
N LEU A 359 29.04 -8.18 3.95
CA LEU A 359 28.59 -9.23 4.89
C LEU A 359 28.67 -8.84 6.37
N GLY A 360 29.66 -8.02 6.72
CA GLY A 360 29.78 -7.31 7.99
C GLY A 360 30.13 -5.87 7.69
N SER A 361 29.86 -4.95 8.60
CA SER A 361 30.10 -3.52 8.34
C SER A 361 31.48 -3.06 8.85
N GLN A 362 31.88 -1.83 8.57
CA GLN A 362 32.98 -1.19 9.31
C GLN A 362 32.47 -0.68 10.66
N LYS A 363 33.37 -0.26 11.54
CA LYS A 363 33.01 0.23 12.88
C LYS A 363 32.47 1.66 12.83
N TYR A 364 31.34 1.83 12.17
CA TYR A 364 30.66 3.10 12.06
C TYR A 364 29.65 3.24 13.19
N VAL A 365 29.50 4.47 13.66
CA VAL A 365 28.31 4.85 14.44
C VAL A 365 27.13 4.79 13.48
N ILE A 366 26.14 3.98 13.84
CA ILE A 366 24.89 3.79 13.09
C ILE A 366 23.95 4.96 13.41
N MET A 367 23.81 5.24 14.71
CA MET A 367 22.93 6.27 15.24
C MET A 367 23.47 6.74 16.58
N SER A 368 23.31 8.02 16.91
CA SER A 368 23.71 8.52 18.22
C SER A 368 22.85 9.67 18.70
N LYS A 369 22.80 9.82 20.02
CA LYS A 369 22.35 11.02 20.70
C LYS A 369 23.32 11.33 21.82
N SER A 370 24.39 12.03 21.45
CA SER A 370 25.52 12.30 22.34
C SER A 370 26.25 13.55 21.87
N THR A 371 26.58 14.43 22.81
CA THR A 371 27.38 15.63 22.49
C THR A 371 28.83 15.23 22.28
N ASP A 372 29.32 14.32 23.11
CA ASP A 372 30.70 13.89 23.11
C ASP A 372 30.81 12.42 23.53
N MET A 373 31.78 11.74 22.94
CA MET A 373 32.18 10.38 23.26
C MET A 373 33.70 10.32 23.25
N ASN A 374 34.38 11.20 23.95
CA ASN A 374 35.82 11.28 23.93
C ASN A 374 36.45 10.34 24.96
N GLU A 375 37.11 9.30 24.46
CA GLU A 375 37.78 8.27 25.27
C GLU A 375 39.09 8.78 25.88
N ASP A 376 39.76 9.75 25.25
CA ASP A 376 41.07 10.25 25.67
C ASP A 376 40.97 11.14 26.91
N ASN A 377 39.94 12.00 26.99
CA ASN A 377 39.68 12.88 28.13
C ASN A 377 38.57 12.37 29.06
N LYS A 378 37.91 11.26 28.73
CA LYS A 378 36.77 10.66 29.46
C LYS A 378 35.56 11.59 29.53
N GLU A 379 35.36 12.39 28.50
CA GLU A 379 34.17 13.22 28.33
C GLU A 379 33.13 12.48 27.50
N ALA A 380 32.01 12.08 28.11
CA ALA A 380 30.94 11.42 27.39
C ALA A 380 29.57 11.58 28.05
N ASN A 381 28.53 11.54 27.22
CA ASN A 381 27.13 11.50 27.64
C ASN A 381 26.26 10.77 26.59
N GLY A 382 24.99 10.56 26.92
CA GLY A 382 24.01 10.07 25.96
C GLY A 382 24.19 8.61 25.59
N TRP A 383 23.79 8.28 24.36
CA TRP A 383 23.83 6.91 23.82
C TRP A 383 24.20 6.84 22.34
N PHE A 384 24.62 5.66 21.88
CA PHE A 384 24.94 5.40 20.47
C PHE A 384 24.82 3.93 20.08
N PHE A 385 24.47 3.68 18.83
CA PHE A 385 24.60 2.39 18.15
C PHE A 385 25.85 2.37 17.27
N HIS A 386 26.57 1.25 17.24
CA HIS A 386 27.68 1.05 16.31
C HIS A 386 27.87 -0.43 15.98
N PHE A 387 28.55 -0.68 14.86
CA PHE A 387 29.09 -2.00 14.57
C PHE A 387 30.39 -2.25 15.35
N ASN A 388 30.54 -3.43 15.92
CA ASN A 388 31.77 -3.86 16.60
C ASN A 388 32.66 -4.71 15.67
N GLN A 389 33.96 -4.83 15.97
CA GLN A 389 34.94 -5.56 15.13
C GLN A 389 35.05 -7.06 15.43
N ASP A 390 34.38 -7.55 16.47
CA ASP A 390 34.45 -8.95 16.83
C ASP A 390 33.65 -9.83 15.86
N ASN A 391 34.07 -11.08 15.70
CA ASN A 391 33.40 -12.09 14.87
C ASN A 391 32.98 -11.58 13.47
N SER A 392 33.96 -11.14 12.67
CA SER A 392 33.75 -10.71 11.27
C SER A 392 32.89 -9.43 11.09
N ASN A 393 32.86 -8.56 12.10
CA ASN A 393 32.14 -7.29 12.12
C ASN A 393 30.61 -7.41 11.97
N ARG A 394 30.01 -8.40 12.66
CA ARG A 394 28.57 -8.68 12.54
C ARG A 394 27.74 -8.24 13.74
N ARG A 395 28.36 -7.85 14.86
CA ARG A 395 27.65 -7.43 16.08
C ARG A 395 27.23 -5.97 16.03
N ILE A 396 26.01 -5.71 16.49
CA ILE A 396 25.55 -4.38 16.85
C ILE A 396 25.76 -4.18 18.34
N CYS A 397 26.30 -3.02 18.68
CA CYS A 397 26.52 -2.59 20.06
C CYS A 397 25.75 -1.29 20.31
N PHE A 398 24.98 -1.31 21.39
CA PHE A 398 24.37 -0.14 22.01
C PHE A 398 25.20 0.28 23.22
N GLY A 399 25.67 1.53 23.23
CA GLY A 399 26.55 2.06 24.26
C GLY A 399 26.01 3.31 24.93
N PHE A 400 26.44 3.53 26.18
CA PHE A 400 26.24 4.76 26.94
C PHE A 400 27.59 5.43 27.23
N GLY A 401 27.67 6.75 27.06
CA GLY A 401 28.78 7.57 27.57
C GLY A 401 30.19 6.96 27.38
N ASP A 402 30.98 6.89 28.47
CA ASP A 402 32.41 6.54 28.49
C ASP A 402 32.68 5.02 28.51
N LYS A 403 32.30 4.26 27.49
CA LYS A 403 32.72 2.84 27.24
C LYS A 403 32.35 1.79 28.31
N ARG A 404 31.87 2.15 29.49
CA ARG A 404 31.71 1.20 30.62
C ARG A 404 30.46 0.33 30.54
N ALA A 405 29.48 0.71 29.72
CA ALA A 405 28.27 -0.06 29.51
C ALA A 405 27.97 -0.18 28.03
N ILE A 406 28.45 -1.28 27.45
CA ILE A 406 28.09 -1.72 26.11
C ILE A 406 27.15 -2.90 26.25
N PHE A 407 25.97 -2.78 25.68
CA PHE A 407 25.03 -3.85 25.50
C PHE A 407 25.07 -4.27 24.03
N GLN A 408 25.33 -5.53 23.76
CA GLN A 408 25.60 -6.01 22.41
C GLN A 408 24.73 -7.19 22.05
N THR A 409 24.53 -7.41 20.76
CA THR A 409 23.91 -8.64 20.29
C THR A 409 24.70 -9.88 20.74
N GLN A 410 24.04 -11.01 20.87
CA GLN A 410 24.65 -12.31 21.22
C GLN A 410 24.39 -13.37 20.14
N ASN A 411 25.19 -14.45 20.17
CA ASN A 411 25.00 -15.67 19.39
C ASN A 411 24.89 -15.43 17.87
N GLU A 412 25.85 -14.70 17.31
CA GLU A 412 25.81 -14.25 15.89
C GLU A 412 25.93 -15.41 14.91
N ASN A 413 26.49 -16.54 15.35
CA ASN A 413 26.57 -17.77 14.56
C ASN A 413 25.23 -18.55 14.52
N VAL A 414 24.23 -18.14 15.31
CA VAL A 414 22.91 -18.81 15.39
C VAL A 414 21.88 -18.11 14.49
N LEU A 415 22.11 -16.84 14.13
CA LEU A 415 21.19 -16.05 13.30
C LEU A 415 21.57 -15.99 11.81
N ASP A 416 22.73 -16.52 11.41
CA ASP A 416 23.25 -16.47 10.02
C ASP A 416 23.12 -15.07 9.35
N LEU A 417 23.26 -14.01 10.14
CA LEU A 417 23.03 -12.62 9.69
C LEU A 417 23.96 -12.24 8.53
N ASP A 418 23.36 -11.77 7.45
CA ASP A 418 24.02 -11.19 6.30
C ASP A 418 23.57 -9.73 6.15
N TRP A 419 24.38 -8.81 6.65
CA TRP A 419 24.07 -7.38 6.57
C TRP A 419 23.96 -6.84 5.14
N ARG A 420 24.23 -7.62 4.09
CA ARG A 420 23.89 -7.25 2.70
C ARG A 420 22.39 -7.27 2.42
N GLU A 421 21.63 -7.94 3.27
CA GLU A 421 20.17 -7.91 3.31
C GLU A 421 19.67 -6.92 4.36
N TRP A 422 18.39 -6.54 4.26
CA TRP A 422 17.73 -5.72 5.26
C TRP A 422 17.35 -6.53 6.50
N HIS A 423 17.75 -6.01 7.66
CA HIS A 423 17.37 -6.56 8.96
C HIS A 423 16.70 -5.48 9.82
N VAL A 424 15.87 -5.91 10.76
CA VAL A 424 15.20 -5.04 11.73
C VAL A 424 15.97 -5.08 13.04
N VAL A 425 16.38 -3.93 13.53
CA VAL A 425 17.05 -3.79 14.83
C VAL A 425 16.09 -3.07 15.78
N THR A 426 15.73 -3.72 16.88
CA THR A 426 14.82 -3.15 17.88
C THR A 426 15.47 -3.19 19.26
N LEU A 427 15.54 -2.04 19.93
CA LEU A 427 15.99 -1.91 21.31
C LEU A 427 14.83 -1.40 22.17
N THR A 428 14.49 -2.14 23.22
CA THR A 428 13.54 -1.69 24.25
C THR A 428 14.28 -1.40 25.56
N LEU A 429 13.85 -0.35 26.25
CA LEU A 429 14.27 -0.05 27.62
C LEU A 429 13.03 0.22 28.49
N GLU A 430 12.97 -0.41 29.65
CA GLU A 430 11.90 -0.21 30.64
C GLU A 430 12.37 -0.51 32.07
N PRO A 431 11.66 -0.07 33.11
CA PRO A 431 11.87 -0.58 34.46
C PRO A 431 11.67 -2.10 34.48
N ASP A 432 12.64 -2.84 35.03
CA ASP A 432 12.59 -4.29 35.06
C ASP A 432 11.33 -4.75 35.83
N PRO A 433 10.39 -5.48 35.18
CA PRO A 433 9.12 -5.87 35.80
C PRO A 433 9.31 -6.72 37.05
N LYS A 434 10.42 -7.47 37.14
CA LYS A 434 10.76 -8.33 38.28
C LYS A 434 11.54 -7.58 39.36
N LYS A 435 12.20 -6.48 39.01
CA LYS A 435 13.06 -5.71 39.92
C LYS A 435 13.16 -4.24 39.51
N LYS A 436 12.13 -3.44 39.80
CA LYS A 436 12.00 -2.02 39.37
C LYS A 436 13.19 -1.08 39.67
N VAL A 437 14.02 -1.41 40.66
CA VAL A 437 15.29 -0.70 40.92
C VAL A 437 16.36 -0.92 39.84
N ASN A 438 16.04 -1.76 38.85
CA ASN A 438 16.81 -2.01 37.65
C ASN A 438 16.02 -1.58 36.41
N THR A 439 16.77 -1.28 35.35
CA THR A 439 16.29 -1.09 33.98
C THR A 439 16.58 -2.36 33.19
N LEU A 440 15.57 -2.89 32.52
CA LEU A 440 15.68 -3.97 31.55
C LEU A 440 15.98 -3.38 30.17
N LEU A 441 17.03 -3.89 29.53
CA LEU A 441 17.36 -3.60 28.14
C LEU A 441 17.20 -4.87 27.33
N THR A 442 16.52 -4.80 26.21
CA THR A 442 16.32 -5.96 25.33
C THR A 442 16.55 -5.58 23.88
N ILE A 443 17.39 -6.34 23.17
CA ILE A 443 17.59 -6.24 21.73
C ILE A 443 16.90 -7.40 21.04
N TYR A 444 16.15 -7.07 20.00
CA TYR A 444 15.57 -8.00 19.05
C TYR A 444 16.18 -7.77 17.67
N LEU A 445 16.31 -8.85 16.91
CA LEU A 445 16.68 -8.83 15.50
C LEU A 445 15.63 -9.58 14.70
N ASP A 446 15.11 -8.97 13.64
CA ASP A 446 14.07 -9.53 12.76
C ASP A 446 12.88 -10.09 13.56
N GLY A 447 12.38 -9.30 14.53
CA GLY A 447 11.26 -9.67 15.39
C GLY A 447 11.60 -10.66 16.52
N LYS A 448 12.81 -11.22 16.56
CA LYS A 448 13.19 -12.28 17.51
C LYS A 448 14.10 -11.76 18.61
N LEU A 449 13.87 -12.23 19.83
CA LEU A 449 14.72 -11.92 20.98
C LEU A 449 16.17 -12.33 20.69
N ASN A 450 17.10 -11.39 20.78
CA ASN A 450 18.53 -11.66 20.62
C ASN A 450 19.29 -11.61 21.95
N ASN A 451 19.10 -10.56 22.74
CA ASN A 451 19.75 -10.40 24.03
C ASN A 451 18.88 -9.59 24.99
N SER A 452 18.98 -9.88 26.29
CA SER A 452 18.35 -9.10 27.36
C SER A 452 19.27 -8.98 28.57
N SER A 453 19.31 -7.79 29.21
CA SER A 453 20.09 -7.56 30.42
C SER A 453 19.42 -6.56 31.35
N SER A 454 19.53 -6.83 32.65
CA SER A 454 18.99 -5.98 33.71
C SER A 454 20.13 -5.26 34.44
N GLN A 455 20.08 -3.93 34.48
CA GLN A 455 21.12 -3.06 35.05
C GLN A 455 20.52 -2.14 36.12
N THR A 456 21.25 -1.82 37.18
CA THR A 456 20.71 -0.93 38.23
C THR A 456 20.40 0.46 37.68
N ASN A 457 19.30 1.07 38.11
CA ASN A 457 18.91 2.42 37.68
C ASN A 457 20.01 3.46 37.94
N ALA A 458 20.71 3.32 39.08
CA ALA A 458 21.84 4.18 39.41
C ALA A 458 23.00 4.07 38.41
N ASN A 459 23.27 2.87 37.89
CA ASN A 459 24.28 2.70 36.85
C ASN A 459 23.83 3.31 35.53
N MET A 460 22.57 3.12 35.13
CA MET A 460 22.01 3.70 33.91
C MET A 460 22.15 5.22 33.87
N VAL A 461 21.70 5.90 34.95
CA VAL A 461 21.85 7.36 35.09
C VAL A 461 23.31 7.77 35.04
N LYS A 462 24.19 7.04 35.74
CA LYS A 462 25.62 7.34 35.77
C LYS A 462 26.26 7.19 34.39
N TRP A 463 25.91 6.17 33.61
CA TRP A 463 26.51 5.94 32.30
C TRP A 463 26.00 6.93 31.25
N TYR A 464 24.71 7.26 31.30
CA TYR A 464 24.10 8.24 30.42
C TYR A 464 24.62 9.67 30.66
N ALA A 465 24.92 10.01 31.92
CA ALA A 465 25.50 11.29 32.31
C ALA A 465 26.93 11.12 32.87
N ALA A 466 27.79 10.38 32.14
CA ALA A 466 29.14 10.01 32.61
C ALA A 466 30.02 11.21 32.97
N THR A 467 29.87 12.31 32.24
CA THR A 467 30.52 13.59 32.54
C THR A 467 29.56 14.55 33.25
N PRO A 468 29.81 14.95 34.52
CA PRO A 468 28.90 15.81 35.27
C PRO A 468 28.60 17.17 34.63
N SER A 469 29.52 17.74 33.85
CA SER A 469 29.30 18.97 33.09
C SER A 469 28.46 18.77 31.81
N LEU A 470 28.25 17.52 31.40
CA LEU A 470 27.42 17.08 30.27
C LEU A 470 26.26 16.21 30.79
N ALA A 471 25.59 16.68 31.85
CA ALA A 471 24.65 15.90 32.67
C ALA A 471 23.43 15.31 31.93
N THR A 472 23.23 15.66 30.65
CA THR A 472 22.16 15.16 29.77
C THR A 472 22.65 15.21 28.33
N SER A 473 22.04 14.45 27.42
CA SER A 473 22.22 14.61 25.97
C SER A 473 21.26 15.63 25.33
N LYS A 474 20.57 16.45 26.12
CA LYS A 474 19.61 17.48 25.64
C LYS A 474 20.25 18.57 24.78
N GLN A 475 21.57 18.64 24.77
CA GLN A 475 22.34 19.55 23.91
C GLN A 475 22.76 18.87 22.60
N ALA A 476 22.54 17.56 22.46
CA ALA A 476 22.88 16.78 21.28
C ALA A 476 21.63 16.50 20.43
N PRO A 477 21.70 16.76 19.12
CA PRO A 477 20.68 16.25 18.22
C PRO A 477 20.77 14.72 18.18
N LEU A 478 19.63 14.07 17.96
CA LEU A 478 19.64 12.69 17.50
C LEU A 478 20.19 12.67 16.06
N ARG A 479 21.08 11.72 15.77
CA ARG A 479 21.83 11.61 14.52
C ARG A 479 21.76 10.22 13.93
N ILE A 480 21.58 10.12 12.61
CA ILE A 480 21.89 8.92 11.82
C ILE A 480 23.29 9.11 11.26
N GLY A 481 24.19 8.18 11.55
CA GLY A 481 25.61 8.33 11.24
C GLY A 481 26.32 9.33 12.16
N GLY A 482 27.51 8.96 12.62
CA GLY A 482 28.38 9.87 13.37
C GLY A 482 27.86 10.33 14.74
N THR A 483 28.65 11.18 15.40
CA THR A 483 28.35 11.85 16.67
C THR A 483 28.30 13.38 16.50
N GLU A 484 27.75 14.12 17.46
CA GLU A 484 27.73 15.59 17.39
C GLU A 484 29.15 16.14 17.36
N ASN A 485 29.99 15.83 18.35
CA ASN A 485 31.42 16.02 18.20
C ASN A 485 31.99 14.94 17.28
N ARG A 486 32.19 15.27 16.00
CA ARG A 486 32.74 14.36 14.97
C ARG A 486 34.08 13.74 15.40
N ASP A 487 34.96 14.55 15.98
CA ASP A 487 36.31 14.12 16.32
C ASP A 487 36.34 13.14 17.50
N SER A 488 35.33 13.21 18.38
CA SER A 488 35.22 12.32 19.53
C SER A 488 35.07 10.85 19.13
N GLN A 489 34.35 10.56 18.03
CA GLN A 489 34.27 9.20 17.47
C GLN A 489 35.66 8.65 17.14
N ASN A 490 36.59 9.47 16.65
CA ASN A 490 37.93 8.99 16.33
C ASN A 490 38.82 8.73 17.56
N THR A 491 38.38 9.12 18.76
CA THR A 491 39.09 8.78 20.02
C THR A 491 38.68 7.40 20.54
N GLN A 492 37.46 6.95 20.22
CA GLN A 492 36.89 5.69 20.71
C GLN A 492 37.63 4.48 20.15
N ARG A 493 38.02 3.52 21.00
CA ARG A 493 38.73 2.30 20.54
C ARG A 493 37.95 1.54 19.46
N ASN A 494 36.63 1.60 19.53
CA ASN A 494 35.75 0.90 18.62
C ASN A 494 35.45 1.68 17.35
N THR A 495 35.79 2.95 17.20
CA THR A 495 35.50 3.74 15.97
C THR A 495 36.66 4.65 15.55
N LYS A 496 37.84 4.49 16.18
CA LYS A 496 39.11 5.14 15.83
C LYS A 496 39.69 4.64 14.52
N GLY A 497 40.28 5.55 13.75
CA GLY A 497 41.05 5.24 12.55
C GLY A 497 40.24 4.64 11.40
N GLN A 498 38.91 4.81 11.42
CA GLN A 498 38.04 4.25 10.38
C GLN A 498 38.25 4.96 9.05
N GLN A 499 38.11 4.18 7.99
CA GLN A 499 38.19 4.61 6.60
C GLN A 499 36.90 4.24 5.89
N SER A 500 36.51 5.03 4.90
CA SER A 500 35.37 4.69 4.05
C SER A 500 35.70 3.45 3.22
N LYS A 501 35.06 2.32 3.52
CA LYS A 501 35.26 1.03 2.83
C LYS A 501 33.96 0.33 2.43
N ASN A 502 32.86 0.69 3.07
CA ASN A 502 31.53 0.19 2.78
C ASN A 502 30.50 1.29 3.03
N TYR A 503 29.28 1.04 2.58
CA TYR A 503 28.12 1.87 2.89
C TYR A 503 27.22 1.18 3.90
N MET A 504 26.54 1.98 4.68
CA MET A 504 25.49 1.59 5.60
C MET A 504 24.22 2.32 5.19
N TYR A 505 23.09 1.64 5.32
CA TYR A 505 21.78 2.15 4.99
C TYR A 505 20.90 1.98 6.23
N VAL A 506 20.35 3.10 6.72
CA VAL A 506 19.41 3.12 7.84
C VAL A 506 18.10 3.64 7.29
N SER A 507 17.06 2.83 7.41
CA SER A 507 15.71 3.18 6.94
C SER A 507 14.68 2.86 8.01
N ASN A 508 13.45 3.35 7.84
CA ASN A 508 12.32 3.08 8.70
C ASN A 508 12.61 3.27 10.21
N LEU A 509 13.24 4.38 10.57
CA LEU A 509 13.50 4.71 11.98
C LEU A 509 12.19 5.02 12.70
N GLN A 510 11.93 4.30 13.77
CA GLN A 510 10.74 4.37 14.60
C GLN A 510 11.17 4.57 16.06
N ILE A 511 10.58 5.56 16.72
CA ILE A 511 10.75 5.82 18.16
C ILE A 511 9.39 5.73 18.83
N TYR A 512 9.26 4.82 19.79
CA TYR A 512 8.03 4.65 20.57
C TYR A 512 8.21 5.15 22.00
N ASN A 513 7.21 5.84 22.53
CA ASN A 513 7.13 6.27 23.93
C ASN A 513 6.69 5.14 24.91
N LYS A 514 6.89 3.89 24.50
CA LYS A 514 6.68 2.67 25.29
C LYS A 514 7.77 1.65 24.99
N ALA A 515 7.99 0.71 25.91
CA ALA A 515 8.67 -0.53 25.58
C ALA A 515 7.68 -1.46 24.87
N LEU A 516 8.01 -1.89 23.65
CA LEU A 516 7.21 -2.89 22.95
C LEU A 516 7.38 -4.26 23.60
N THR A 517 6.29 -5.03 23.70
CA THR A 517 6.37 -6.42 24.17
C THR A 517 7.04 -7.32 23.13
N ALA A 518 7.45 -8.53 23.52
CA ALA A 518 8.02 -9.48 22.56
C ALA A 518 7.04 -9.82 21.43
N GLU A 519 5.75 -9.96 21.76
CA GLU A 519 4.68 -10.23 20.78
C GLU A 519 4.47 -9.06 19.83
N GLU A 520 4.52 -7.81 20.33
CA GLU A 520 4.43 -6.61 19.49
C GLU A 520 5.63 -6.50 18.55
N VAL A 521 6.84 -6.77 19.04
CA VAL A 521 8.06 -6.76 18.21
C VAL A 521 8.00 -7.85 17.13
N GLU A 522 7.57 -9.07 17.48
CA GLU A 522 7.41 -10.16 16.51
C GLU A 522 6.35 -9.82 15.44
N LEU A 523 5.25 -9.17 15.84
CA LEU A 523 4.14 -8.85 14.94
C LEU A 523 4.43 -7.67 13.99
N TYR A 524 5.23 -6.69 14.43
CA TYR A 524 5.40 -5.42 13.72
C TYR A 524 6.81 -5.16 13.19
N ALA A 525 7.81 -5.98 13.54
CA ALA A 525 9.12 -5.90 12.92
C ALA A 525 9.00 -6.05 11.39
N GLY A 526 9.72 -5.23 10.65
CA GLY A 526 9.80 -5.32 9.19
C GLY A 526 8.63 -4.69 8.44
N LYS A 527 7.60 -4.19 9.15
CA LYS A 527 6.52 -3.41 8.54
C LYS A 527 6.97 -1.98 8.26
N ASN A 528 6.67 -1.51 7.06
CA ASN A 528 7.09 -0.21 6.55
C ASN A 528 5.87 0.68 6.22
N GLN A 529 6.12 1.94 5.84
CA GLN A 529 5.10 2.95 5.50
C GLN A 529 3.87 2.98 6.44
N LEU A 530 4.10 2.87 7.76
CA LEU A 530 3.04 2.77 8.78
C LEU A 530 2.07 3.96 8.79
N HIS A 531 2.50 5.12 8.27
CA HIS A 531 1.66 6.30 8.10
C HIS A 531 0.50 6.09 7.12
N LYS A 532 0.59 5.10 6.20
CA LYS A 532 -0.52 4.71 5.33
C LYS A 532 -1.63 3.96 6.06
N LEU A 533 -1.29 3.33 7.19
CA LEU A 533 -2.26 2.71 8.10
C LEU A 533 -2.84 3.74 9.08
N ALA A 534 -2.02 4.71 9.53
CA ALA A 534 -2.41 5.73 10.49
C ALA A 534 -3.10 5.11 11.72
N ASP A 535 -4.32 5.55 12.06
CA ASP A 535 -5.08 5.04 13.21
C ASP A 535 -5.43 3.54 13.12
N ALA A 536 -5.30 2.91 11.96
CA ALA A 536 -5.44 1.46 11.81
C ALA A 536 -4.26 0.69 12.42
N TYR A 537 -3.12 1.33 12.67
CA TYR A 537 -1.95 0.71 13.30
C TYR A 537 -2.04 0.80 14.84
N PRO A 538 -2.11 -0.33 15.57
CA PRO A 538 -2.38 -0.29 17.03
C PRO A 538 -1.33 0.42 17.90
N LEU A 539 -0.13 0.67 17.38
CA LEU A 539 0.94 1.40 18.09
C LEU A 539 1.11 2.83 17.56
N TRP A 540 0.19 3.34 16.73
CA TRP A 540 0.28 4.64 16.10
C TRP A 540 0.39 5.79 17.12
N ASP A 541 -0.42 5.76 18.17
CA ASP A 541 -0.38 6.74 19.26
C ASP A 541 0.91 6.66 20.11
N ASN A 542 1.63 5.54 20.04
CA ASN A 542 2.90 5.37 20.73
C ASN A 542 4.10 5.76 19.86
N LEU A 543 3.94 5.80 18.54
CA LEU A 543 5.00 6.11 17.57
C LEU A 543 5.23 7.64 17.51
N VAL A 544 6.11 8.14 18.37
CA VAL A 544 6.37 9.58 18.55
C VAL A 544 7.37 10.15 17.55
N GLY A 545 8.14 9.31 16.85
CA GLY A 545 9.02 9.71 15.76
C GLY A 545 9.09 8.63 14.70
N TYR A 546 8.89 8.99 13.44
CA TYR A 546 8.85 8.04 12.34
C TYR A 546 9.46 8.59 11.06
N TRP A 547 10.61 8.07 10.64
CA TRP A 547 11.29 8.45 9.40
C TRP A 547 11.38 7.22 8.48
N PRO A 548 10.44 7.08 7.53
CA PRO A 548 10.31 5.88 6.70
C PRO A 548 11.54 5.65 5.82
N CYS A 549 12.10 6.72 5.22
CA CYS A 549 13.24 6.68 4.29
C CYS A 549 13.12 5.57 3.23
N ASP A 550 11.88 5.38 2.73
CA ASP A 550 11.49 4.33 1.80
C ASP A 550 10.42 4.82 0.80
N LEU A 551 10.32 6.15 0.64
CA LEU A 551 9.41 6.82 -0.25
C LEU A 551 10.17 7.37 -1.47
N GLU A 552 9.62 7.18 -2.66
CA GLU A 552 10.23 7.65 -3.90
C GLU A 552 10.36 9.18 -3.93
N GLU A 553 9.39 9.88 -3.34
CA GLU A 553 9.36 11.35 -3.24
C GLU A 553 10.47 11.94 -2.38
N ASP A 554 11.06 11.15 -1.46
CA ASP A 554 12.18 11.59 -0.63
C ASP A 554 13.54 11.43 -1.34
N GLN A 555 13.58 10.73 -2.48
CA GLN A 555 14.84 10.37 -3.11
C GLN A 555 15.65 11.61 -3.52
N LEU A 556 16.95 11.61 -3.18
CA LEU A 556 17.91 12.69 -3.45
C LEU A 556 17.69 13.98 -2.64
N GLU A 557 16.67 14.03 -1.77
CA GLU A 557 16.46 15.17 -0.89
C GLU A 557 17.51 15.19 0.23
N PRO A 558 17.94 16.38 0.69
CA PRO A 558 18.78 16.50 1.89
C PRO A 558 18.00 16.24 3.18
N ILE A 559 16.68 16.12 3.10
CA ILE A 559 15.74 16.08 4.22
C ILE A 559 15.03 14.73 4.22
N MET A 560 14.96 14.08 5.38
CA MET A 560 14.12 12.90 5.62
C MET A 560 13.02 13.29 6.60
N LYS A 561 11.78 13.25 6.14
CA LYS A 561 10.64 13.79 6.88
C LYS A 561 10.15 12.86 7.99
N ASN A 562 9.63 13.45 9.06
CA ASN A 562 8.90 12.74 10.10
C ASN A 562 7.42 12.54 9.69
N TYR A 563 6.95 11.30 9.72
CA TYR A 563 5.58 10.91 9.40
C TYR A 563 4.79 10.45 10.63
N ALA A 564 5.28 10.65 11.86
CA ALA A 564 4.54 10.31 13.07
C ALA A 564 3.25 11.15 13.22
N LYS A 565 2.23 10.60 13.91
CA LYS A 565 0.87 11.17 14.04
C LYS A 565 0.83 12.66 14.36
N ASP A 566 1.63 13.09 15.32
CA ASP A 566 1.59 14.45 15.87
C ASP A 566 2.64 15.39 15.24
N ASN A 567 3.29 14.98 14.14
CA ASN A 567 4.19 15.89 13.45
C ASN A 567 3.39 17.06 12.85
N LYS A 568 3.73 18.29 13.24
CA LYS A 568 2.97 19.46 12.82
C LYS A 568 3.28 19.80 11.37
N GLU A 569 2.23 20.05 10.59
CA GLU A 569 2.36 20.53 9.22
C GLU A 569 3.19 21.83 9.20
N ASN A 570 4.32 21.83 8.48
CA ASN A 570 5.31 22.92 8.39
C ASN A 570 6.23 23.14 9.61
N ASP A 571 6.34 22.16 10.52
CA ASP A 571 7.39 22.12 11.54
C ASP A 571 8.51 21.16 11.10
N ASP A 572 9.57 21.72 10.51
CA ASP A 572 10.73 20.96 10.02
C ASP A 572 11.72 20.60 11.15
N SER A 573 11.41 20.95 12.41
CA SER A 573 12.32 20.69 13.53
C SER A 573 12.49 19.20 13.82
N ASP A 574 11.47 18.40 13.49
CA ASP A 574 11.49 16.93 13.61
C ASP A 574 11.93 16.22 12.32
N ASP A 575 12.40 16.94 11.29
CA ASP A 575 12.95 16.33 10.09
C ASP A 575 14.47 16.15 10.20
N PHE A 576 14.98 15.00 9.76
CA PHE A 576 16.42 14.79 9.68
C PHE A 576 16.98 15.53 8.48
N VAL A 577 18.05 16.30 8.70
CA VAL A 577 18.79 16.98 7.63
C VAL A 577 20.18 16.36 7.51
N ILE A 578 20.58 15.94 6.30
CA ILE A 578 21.95 15.52 6.00
C ILE A 578 22.85 16.76 6.12
N ASP A 579 23.55 16.87 7.25
CA ASP A 579 24.36 18.02 7.61
C ASP A 579 25.85 17.83 7.29
N ARG A 580 26.29 16.59 7.07
CA ARG A 580 27.68 16.26 6.74
C ARG A 580 27.75 15.29 5.56
N GLY A 581 28.69 15.55 4.66
CA GLY A 581 28.89 14.78 3.44
C GLY A 581 27.93 15.18 2.33
N VAL A 582 27.60 14.22 1.47
CA VAL A 582 26.83 14.45 0.24
C VAL A 582 25.35 14.17 0.46
N ALA A 583 24.53 15.21 0.37
CA ALA A 583 23.08 15.12 0.54
C ALA A 583 22.37 14.19 -0.45
N ASN A 584 22.82 14.17 -1.71
CA ASN A 584 22.20 13.35 -2.77
C ASN A 584 22.89 11.99 -2.97
N ALA A 585 23.68 11.51 -1.99
CA ALA A 585 24.21 10.15 -2.00
C ALA A 585 23.15 9.16 -1.52
N TRP A 586 22.35 8.64 -2.44
CA TRP A 586 21.23 7.73 -2.15
C TRP A 586 21.39 6.39 -2.89
N THR A 587 20.75 5.36 -2.35
CA THR A 587 20.52 4.08 -3.02
C THR A 587 19.02 3.82 -3.10
N SER A 588 18.60 3.11 -4.15
CA SER A 588 17.22 2.65 -4.27
C SER A 588 17.15 1.25 -4.85
N GLY A 589 16.09 0.54 -4.54
CA GLY A 589 15.87 -0.82 -5.01
C GLY A 589 14.63 -1.45 -4.41
N SER A 590 14.37 -2.68 -4.82
CA SER A 590 13.29 -3.51 -4.29
C SER A 590 13.82 -4.92 -4.08
N GLU A 591 13.75 -5.43 -2.85
CA GLU A 591 14.28 -6.75 -2.52
C GLU A 591 13.41 -7.47 -1.49
N VAL A 592 13.41 -8.81 -1.57
CA VAL A 592 12.79 -9.68 -0.57
C VAL A 592 13.88 -10.09 0.40
N SER A 593 13.68 -9.84 1.69
CA SER A 593 14.55 -10.33 2.76
C SER A 593 13.69 -10.93 3.87
N SER A 594 14.23 -11.93 4.57
CA SER A 594 13.51 -12.67 5.62
C SER A 594 13.05 -11.81 6.80
N GLY A 595 13.75 -10.72 7.11
CA GLY A 595 13.38 -9.79 8.18
C GLY A 595 12.38 -8.71 7.75
N MET A 596 12.09 -8.58 6.45
CA MET A 596 11.19 -7.57 5.92
C MET A 596 9.78 -8.14 5.73
N HIS A 597 8.79 -7.43 6.24
CA HIS A 597 7.38 -7.78 6.13
C HIS A 597 6.58 -6.54 5.69
N PRO A 598 6.80 -6.02 4.47
CA PRO A 598 6.14 -4.80 4.01
C PRO A 598 4.63 -4.94 4.09
N ILE A 599 3.96 -3.83 4.41
CA ILE A 599 2.50 -3.82 4.45
C ILE A 599 1.94 -3.82 3.02
N PRO A 600 0.77 -4.42 2.76
CA PRO A 600 0.12 -4.38 1.45
C PRO A 600 0.04 -2.98 0.84
N GLU A 601 -0.25 -1.97 1.65
CA GLU A 601 -0.40 -0.57 1.26
C GLU A 601 0.90 0.06 0.73
N SER A 602 2.05 -0.58 0.98
CA SER A 602 3.34 -0.16 0.43
C SER A 602 3.46 -0.44 -1.07
N ASP A 603 2.72 -1.42 -1.61
CA ASP A 603 2.57 -1.68 -3.04
C ASP A 603 1.19 -1.20 -3.51
N ILE A 604 1.16 -0.04 -4.19
CA ILE A 604 -0.07 0.55 -4.73
C ILE A 604 -0.86 -0.40 -5.65
N THR A 605 -0.19 -1.41 -6.22
CA THR A 605 -0.83 -2.37 -7.11
C THR A 605 -1.43 -3.57 -6.37
N TYR A 606 -1.11 -3.79 -5.09
CA TYR A 606 -1.41 -5.04 -4.37
C TYR A 606 -2.91 -5.39 -4.39
N TYR A 607 -3.79 -4.45 -4.05
CA TYR A 607 -5.25 -4.60 -4.08
C TYR A 607 -5.88 -4.34 -5.46
N SER A 608 -5.06 -4.16 -6.49
CA SER A 608 -5.50 -4.10 -7.88
C SER A 608 -5.11 -5.35 -8.69
N LYS A 609 -4.41 -6.32 -8.08
CA LYS A 609 -3.96 -7.53 -8.77
C LYS A 609 -5.10 -8.51 -9.08
N THR A 610 -6.23 -8.41 -8.38
CA THR A 610 -7.48 -9.07 -8.75
C THR A 610 -8.54 -8.02 -9.13
N PHE A 611 -9.65 -8.48 -9.71
CA PHE A 611 -10.78 -7.63 -10.04
C PHE A 611 -11.30 -6.85 -8.84
N ASN A 612 -11.51 -5.55 -9.05
CA ASN A 612 -12.34 -4.73 -8.18
C ASN A 612 -13.69 -4.46 -8.87
N THR A 613 -14.77 -4.29 -8.12
CA THR A 613 -16.11 -4.00 -8.70
C THR A 613 -16.11 -2.75 -9.58
N VAL A 614 -15.29 -1.74 -9.25
CA VAL A 614 -15.09 -0.54 -10.07
C VAL A 614 -14.57 -0.84 -11.49
N ASP A 615 -13.94 -1.99 -11.72
CA ASP A 615 -13.42 -2.40 -13.03
C ASP A 615 -14.53 -2.80 -14.02
N VAL A 616 -15.69 -3.24 -13.52
CA VAL A 616 -16.78 -3.79 -14.35
C VAL A 616 -17.26 -2.77 -15.36
N SER A 617 -17.57 -1.54 -14.93
CA SER A 617 -18.04 -0.48 -15.81
C SER A 617 -16.99 -0.12 -16.87
N ARG A 618 -15.70 -0.04 -16.49
CA ARG A 618 -14.61 0.22 -17.44
C ARG A 618 -14.47 -0.91 -18.47
N GLN A 619 -14.63 -2.16 -18.05
CA GLN A 619 -14.62 -3.30 -18.95
C GLN A 619 -15.76 -3.23 -19.97
N ILE A 620 -16.97 -2.86 -19.53
CA ILE A 620 -18.16 -2.75 -20.40
C ILE A 620 -17.95 -1.66 -21.46
N PHE A 621 -17.52 -0.46 -21.06
CA PHE A 621 -17.18 0.60 -22.03
C PHE A 621 -16.16 0.12 -23.06
N SER A 622 -15.10 -0.57 -22.58
CA SER A 622 -14.06 -1.10 -23.46
C SER A 622 -14.59 -2.16 -24.43
N TRP A 623 -15.52 -3.02 -24.00
CA TRP A 623 -16.10 -4.06 -24.85
C TRP A 623 -17.02 -3.48 -25.93
N LEU A 624 -17.86 -2.52 -25.54
CA LEU A 624 -18.81 -1.83 -26.43
C LEU A 624 -18.13 -0.81 -27.36
N GLY A 625 -16.81 -0.61 -27.26
CA GLY A 625 -16.07 0.37 -28.05
C GLY A 625 -16.45 1.82 -27.73
N LYS A 626 -16.94 2.08 -26.51
CA LYS A 626 -17.39 3.39 -26.05
C LYS A 626 -16.27 4.10 -25.27
N THR A 627 -16.16 5.41 -25.43
CA THR A 627 -15.11 6.20 -24.78
C THR A 627 -15.51 6.60 -23.37
N VAL A 628 -14.60 6.40 -22.41
CA VAL A 628 -14.74 6.90 -21.04
C VAL A 628 -14.11 8.28 -20.94
N ARG A 629 -14.86 9.25 -20.43
CA ARG A 629 -14.35 10.61 -20.21
C ARG A 629 -13.55 10.71 -18.92
N TRP A 630 -12.57 11.62 -18.89
CA TRP A 630 -11.68 11.80 -17.75
C TRP A 630 -12.38 12.46 -16.55
N ASP A 631 -13.41 13.29 -16.80
CA ASP A 631 -14.19 14.02 -15.80
C ASP A 631 -15.15 13.14 -15.00
N TRP A 632 -15.26 11.87 -15.36
CA TRP A 632 -16.09 10.87 -14.69
C TRP A 632 -15.45 10.25 -13.44
N ASN A 633 -14.17 10.54 -13.19
CA ASN A 633 -13.40 10.03 -12.04
C ASN A 633 -13.47 8.50 -11.87
N MET A 634 -13.59 7.74 -12.97
CA MET A 634 -13.60 6.28 -12.91
C MET A 634 -12.21 5.76 -12.51
N GLU A 635 -12.17 4.99 -11.43
CA GLU A 635 -10.95 4.39 -10.86
C GLU A 635 -10.64 3.01 -11.47
N GLY A 636 -11.67 2.36 -12.04
CA GLY A 636 -11.55 1.00 -12.59
C GLY A 636 -10.68 0.90 -13.85
N LYS A 637 -10.04 -0.26 -14.01
CA LYS A 637 -9.25 -0.60 -15.20
C LYS A 637 -9.96 -1.61 -16.10
N ALA A 638 -9.67 -1.55 -17.41
CA ALA A 638 -10.07 -2.59 -18.33
C ALA A 638 -9.05 -3.74 -18.28
N TRP A 639 -9.54 -4.96 -18.18
CA TRP A 639 -8.70 -6.15 -18.13
C TRP A 639 -8.41 -6.66 -19.53
N LYS A 640 -7.16 -7.06 -19.76
CA LYS A 640 -6.74 -7.65 -21.04
C LYS A 640 -7.27 -9.08 -21.13
N LEU A 641 -8.28 -9.28 -21.96
CA LEU A 641 -8.81 -10.59 -22.27
C LEU A 641 -7.89 -11.33 -23.26
N THR A 642 -7.56 -12.58 -22.95
CA THR A 642 -6.75 -13.45 -23.83
C THR A 642 -7.68 -14.29 -24.69
N TYR A 643 -7.45 -14.30 -26.00
CA TYR A 643 -8.28 -15.02 -26.96
C TYR A 643 -7.56 -16.25 -27.48
N THR A 644 -8.30 -17.32 -27.73
CA THR A 644 -7.78 -18.50 -28.43
C THR A 644 -7.31 -18.05 -29.82
N GLN A 645 -6.10 -18.46 -30.24
CA GLN A 645 -5.65 -18.18 -31.60
C GLN A 645 -6.69 -18.72 -32.59
N LEU A 646 -7.22 -17.86 -33.44
CA LEU A 646 -7.98 -18.29 -34.61
C LEU A 646 -7.02 -19.15 -35.43
N SER A 647 -7.28 -20.46 -35.51
CA SER A 647 -6.70 -21.25 -36.59
C SER A 647 -7.19 -20.61 -37.88
N ASP A 648 -6.27 -20.08 -38.69
CA ASP A 648 -6.56 -19.67 -40.05
C ASP A 648 -7.06 -20.89 -40.83
N GLU A 649 -8.37 -21.14 -40.81
CA GLU A 649 -9.03 -22.02 -41.77
C GLU A 649 -9.09 -21.29 -43.12
N ASN A 650 -7.93 -21.13 -43.74
CA ASN A 650 -7.74 -20.79 -45.14
C ASN A 650 -6.40 -21.35 -45.64
N ASN A 651 -6.31 -22.68 -45.68
CA ASN A 651 -5.45 -23.40 -46.61
C ASN A 651 -6.25 -24.42 -47.39
#